data_AF-A0A2N3V5Z3-F1
#
_entry.id   AF-A0A2N3V5Z3-F1
#
_cell.length_a   1.000
_cell.length_b   1.000
_cell.length_c   1.000
_cell.angle_alpha   90.00
_cell.angle_beta   90.00
_cell.angle_gamma   90.00
#
_symmetry.space_group_name_H-M   'P 1'
#
loop_
_entity.id
_entity.type
_entity.pdbx_description
1 polymer ?
#
loop_
_entity_poly.entity_id
_entity_poly.type
_entity_poly.pdbx_seq_one_letter_code
_entity_poly.pdbx_strand_id
1 'polypeptide(L)'
;MSGSTTGTRLLPLKPGLGPEKRALAEDLRSLFLTLDVSVRRYAARRHLNASSVTRYLSGERVPPWDFVAGVIVDSAEETERPLTTEAEDALRELHRAALKAGRRNSEVQRLQDRLADTDEEIRRIKTRARALEEALGDRNRRLSDLQRRCLRAEQVVEEQRFVHSAELERWEGEYERLHTERQDLREQVLFLEEALAVARAELIAAEEECHRLESELEASHESENRVAAPSLMEALEATDRTATVTELVDLVTGLETRTQHAIASELVTSASRSREIAEVSALLTGLYTAGLHHHAEAALPAMVMMRPVADVAGLIAALSGARLRPPVVTLLQASVRLHTPQDVAGLAGMLHTAGLADHAVSLLGAAAVTRPLPDVMGAIGCLHAPGFAPLVRSALSAAACQRPIREILRLLNLLFEGGLGHLVAGMTSALAAQRTASDVAEFLAFARIRGLDHLREAALAETEQRDIAHLTDLIYALQRTGNHMATDAVLLRAVAGRAPADVAVLINDLHVSSSFHESSRALVAALAKPSAAEVRALVGALDQGYAGADAVLKGAARVCTPGSAAAMAATLEACGLHEQAETLFQCFVRTKPAGHCGMFLQGLHVNGAPSMTAASLRRRAHRSTILELAQLIRALDTPALRRHLDVVLLACATARSATDNTLLLKNLRDNGTSTDGRAERVVTRLLEEVVAHQPVPGQVDLLLALAMADLGDCARHLEALATRTEQAVAFTKLLKATNRQHEQRPLSRSFWRAKRP
;
A
#
# COMPACT_ATOMS: atom_id res chain seq x y z
N MET A 1 81.09 -51.58 16.18
CA MET A 1 81.30 -50.68 17.33
C MET A 1 80.10 -50.80 18.24
N SER A 2 80.29 -51.47 19.37
CA SER A 2 79.29 -51.67 20.42
C SER A 2 79.11 -50.39 21.23
N GLY A 3 77.86 -50.02 21.54
CA GLY A 3 77.56 -48.80 22.28
C GLY A 3 76.16 -48.76 22.90
N SER A 4 76.03 -49.38 24.07
CA SER A 4 75.16 -48.98 25.19
C SER A 4 73.64 -48.99 25.04
N THR A 5 73.03 -50.17 25.14
CA THR A 5 71.69 -50.35 25.74
C THR A 5 71.71 -49.96 27.23
N THR A 6 71.46 -48.69 27.55
CA THR A 6 71.05 -48.29 28.90
C THR A 6 69.54 -48.33 29.00
N GLY A 7 68.99 -49.51 29.23
CA GLY A 7 67.58 -49.65 29.60
C GLY A 7 67.30 -48.83 30.87
N THR A 8 66.24 -48.03 30.83
CA THR A 8 65.70 -47.20 31.91
C THR A 8 65.34 -48.06 33.12
N ARG A 9 66.33 -48.41 33.96
CA ARG A 9 66.10 -49.14 35.21
C ARG A 9 65.38 -48.24 36.21
N LEU A 10 64.05 -48.31 36.22
CA LEU A 10 63.21 -47.71 37.27
C LEU A 10 63.39 -48.46 38.59
N LEU A 11 63.47 -47.75 39.71
CA LEU A 11 63.53 -48.32 41.06
C LEU A 11 62.33 -49.27 41.33
N PRO A 12 62.49 -50.35 42.11
CA PRO A 12 61.37 -51.22 42.46
C PRO A 12 60.26 -50.45 43.18
N LEU A 13 59.00 -50.89 43.02
CA LEU A 13 57.86 -50.33 43.76
C LEU A 13 58.11 -50.46 45.27
N LYS A 14 57.67 -49.46 46.05
CA LYS A 14 57.89 -49.45 47.51
C LYS A 14 57.16 -50.63 48.18
N PRO A 15 57.81 -51.39 49.09
CA PRO A 15 57.13 -52.46 49.82
C PRO A 15 56.03 -51.88 50.75
N GLY A 16 54.86 -52.54 50.80
CA GLY A 16 53.73 -52.13 51.65
C GLY A 16 52.72 -51.13 51.06
N LEU A 17 52.70 -50.91 49.74
CA LEU A 17 51.68 -50.08 49.08
C LEU A 17 50.30 -50.74 49.07
N GLY A 18 49.25 -49.95 49.37
CA GLY A 18 47.85 -50.37 49.21
C GLY A 18 47.49 -50.70 47.75
N PRO A 19 46.49 -51.55 47.51
CA PRO A 19 46.22 -52.14 46.20
C PRO A 19 45.93 -51.09 45.12
N GLU A 20 45.22 -50.01 45.45
CA GLU A 20 44.85 -48.95 44.52
C GLU A 20 46.05 -48.08 44.10
N LYS A 21 46.97 -47.81 45.04
CA LYS A 21 48.20 -47.06 44.75
C LYS A 21 49.20 -47.87 43.94
N ARG A 22 49.22 -49.18 44.15
CA ARG A 22 50.04 -50.11 43.37
C ARG A 22 49.56 -50.18 41.92
N ALA A 23 48.26 -50.39 41.70
CA ALA A 23 47.68 -50.46 40.36
C ALA A 23 47.93 -49.17 39.54
N LEU A 24 47.69 -47.99 40.14
CA LEU A 24 47.98 -46.71 39.48
C LEU A 24 49.47 -46.54 39.15
N ALA A 25 50.37 -46.94 40.07
CA ALA A 25 51.80 -46.82 39.84
C ALA A 25 52.29 -47.80 38.75
N GLU A 26 51.68 -48.98 38.62
CA GLU A 26 51.99 -49.95 37.58
C GLU A 26 51.57 -49.44 36.20
N ASP A 27 50.35 -48.93 36.05
CA ASP A 27 49.85 -48.38 34.78
C ASP A 27 50.63 -47.13 34.36
N LEU A 28 50.94 -46.23 35.31
CA LEU A 28 51.77 -45.05 35.03
C LEU A 28 53.19 -45.42 34.64
N ARG A 29 53.78 -46.47 35.22
CA ARG A 29 55.10 -46.95 34.80
C ARG A 29 55.06 -47.56 33.41
N SER A 30 54.00 -48.29 33.07
CA SER A 30 53.81 -48.83 31.72
C SER A 30 53.77 -47.70 30.69
N LEU A 31 52.96 -46.67 30.92
CA LEU A 31 52.88 -45.49 30.05
C LEU A 31 54.17 -44.66 30.02
N PHE A 32 54.93 -44.63 31.12
CA PHE A 32 56.19 -43.90 31.17
C PHE A 32 57.34 -44.63 30.45
N LEU A 33 57.34 -45.96 30.48
CA LEU A 33 58.36 -46.78 29.80
C LEU A 33 58.24 -46.69 28.27
N THR A 34 57.04 -46.41 27.71
CA THR A 34 56.88 -46.23 26.26
C THR A 34 57.56 -44.97 25.73
N LEU A 35 57.86 -43.99 26.59
CA LEU A 35 58.54 -42.75 26.22
C LEU A 35 60.04 -42.94 25.93
N ASP A 36 60.65 -44.03 26.40
CA ASP A 36 62.11 -44.27 26.37
C ASP A 36 63.01 -43.11 26.86
N VAL A 37 62.49 -42.27 27.76
CA VAL A 37 63.21 -41.12 28.34
C VAL A 37 63.60 -41.40 29.79
N SER A 38 64.84 -41.04 30.17
CA SER A 38 65.26 -41.13 31.58
C SER A 38 64.48 -40.16 32.48
N VAL A 39 64.21 -40.57 33.72
CA VAL A 39 63.43 -39.77 34.70
C VAL A 39 63.96 -38.34 34.86
N ARG A 40 65.29 -38.14 34.85
CA ARG A 40 65.90 -36.79 34.92
C ARG A 40 65.61 -35.95 33.68
N ARG A 41 65.65 -36.55 32.49
CA ARG A 41 65.38 -35.87 31.22
C ARG A 41 63.89 -35.53 31.07
N TYR A 42 62.99 -36.42 31.48
CA TYR A 42 61.56 -36.14 31.49
C TYR A 42 61.20 -35.04 32.51
N ALA A 43 61.78 -35.11 33.70
CA ALA A 43 61.59 -34.08 34.72
C ALA A 43 62.06 -32.70 34.22
N ALA A 44 63.20 -32.62 33.53
CA ALA A 44 63.65 -31.38 32.89
C ALA A 44 62.69 -30.88 31.80
N ARG A 45 62.17 -31.77 30.94
CA ARG A 45 61.22 -31.44 29.84
C ARG A 45 59.93 -30.81 30.35
N ARG A 46 59.43 -31.25 31.51
CA ARG A 46 58.19 -30.74 32.13
C ARG A 46 58.44 -29.78 33.30
N HIS A 47 59.69 -29.32 33.50
CA HIS A 47 60.09 -28.44 34.61
C HIS A 47 59.73 -28.96 36.02
N LEU A 48 59.84 -30.28 36.22
CA LEU A 48 59.59 -30.96 37.48
C LEU A 48 60.89 -31.37 38.18
N ASN A 49 60.80 -31.60 39.50
CA ASN A 49 61.91 -32.17 40.26
C ASN A 49 62.03 -33.68 39.99
N ALA A 50 63.21 -34.16 39.58
CA ALA A 50 63.45 -35.58 39.27
C ALA A 50 63.13 -36.52 40.46
N SER A 51 63.33 -36.04 41.69
CA SER A 51 62.95 -36.76 42.92
C SER A 51 61.42 -36.94 43.03
N SER A 52 60.64 -35.94 42.64
CA SER A 52 59.17 -36.00 42.65
C SER A 52 58.63 -37.00 41.62
N VAL A 53 59.17 -36.99 40.40
CA VAL A 53 58.80 -37.95 39.35
C VAL A 53 59.13 -39.38 39.78
N THR A 54 60.29 -39.58 40.42
CA THR A 54 60.68 -40.89 40.98
C THR A 54 59.70 -41.37 42.06
N ARG A 55 59.25 -40.47 42.94
CA ARG A 55 58.26 -40.78 43.99
C ARG A 55 56.86 -41.08 43.44
N TYR A 56 56.49 -40.50 42.30
CA TYR A 56 55.24 -40.81 41.61
C TYR A 56 55.30 -42.19 40.95
N LEU A 57 56.37 -42.47 40.21
CA LEU A 57 56.57 -43.76 39.53
C LEU A 57 56.88 -44.92 40.49
N SER A 58 57.30 -44.64 41.73
CA SER A 58 57.48 -45.68 42.77
C SER A 58 56.20 -45.97 43.58
N GLY A 59 55.13 -45.20 43.35
CA GLY A 59 53.88 -45.28 44.11
C GLY A 59 53.95 -44.67 45.52
N GLU A 60 55.09 -44.11 45.92
CA GLU A 60 55.29 -43.49 47.25
C GLU A 60 54.39 -42.26 47.45
N ARG A 61 54.15 -41.50 46.39
CA ARG A 61 53.21 -40.36 46.38
C ARG A 61 52.28 -40.48 45.18
N VAL A 62 51.00 -40.17 45.39
CA VAL A 62 50.04 -40.11 44.27
C VAL A 62 50.30 -38.81 43.48
N PRO A 63 50.52 -38.87 42.16
CA PRO A 63 50.78 -37.67 41.36
C PRO A 63 49.53 -36.79 41.22
N PRO A 64 49.66 -35.47 41.00
CA PRO A 64 48.55 -34.63 40.55
C PRO A 64 48.08 -35.06 39.15
N TRP A 65 46.81 -34.80 38.80
CA TRP A 65 46.26 -35.23 37.51
C TRP A 65 47.00 -34.58 36.32
N ASP A 66 47.44 -33.33 36.44
CA ASP A 66 48.21 -32.64 35.39
C ASP A 66 49.49 -33.39 35.00
N PHE A 67 50.13 -34.06 35.96
CA PHE A 67 51.29 -34.92 35.68
C PHE A 67 50.88 -36.16 34.90
N VAL A 68 49.78 -36.81 35.29
CA VAL A 68 49.25 -38.01 34.62
C VAL A 68 48.81 -37.69 33.20
N ALA A 69 48.05 -36.61 33.01
CA ALA A 69 47.66 -36.11 31.70
C ALA A 69 48.87 -35.76 30.84
N GLY A 70 49.91 -35.15 31.43
CA GLY A 70 51.16 -34.87 30.74
C GLY A 70 51.89 -36.12 30.24
N VAL A 71 51.89 -37.21 31.02
CA VAL A 71 52.47 -38.51 30.61
C VAL A 71 51.64 -39.16 29.49
N ILE A 72 50.31 -39.05 29.54
CA ILE A 72 49.42 -39.58 28.48
C ILE A 72 49.65 -38.86 27.16
N VAL A 73 49.70 -37.52 27.19
CA VAL A 73 49.94 -36.71 25.98
C VAL A 73 51.32 -37.01 25.40
N ASP A 74 52.37 -37.01 26.23
CA ASP A 74 53.73 -37.27 25.74
C ASP A 74 53.84 -38.72 25.20
N SER A 75 53.11 -39.67 25.79
CA SER A 75 53.11 -41.08 25.36
C SER A 75 52.34 -41.25 24.04
N ALA A 76 51.21 -40.55 23.88
CA ALA A 76 50.45 -40.53 22.63
C ALA A 76 51.22 -39.87 21.48
N GLU A 77 52.00 -38.82 21.76
CA GLU A 77 52.88 -38.16 20.78
C GLU A 77 54.01 -39.09 20.32
N GLU A 78 54.64 -39.85 21.23
CA GLU A 78 55.76 -40.74 20.90
C GLU A 78 55.30 -42.06 20.22
N THR A 79 54.09 -42.53 20.52
CA THR A 79 53.56 -43.79 19.98
C THR A 79 52.61 -43.60 18.77
N GLU A 80 52.39 -42.35 18.33
CA GLU A 80 51.45 -41.91 17.27
C GLU A 80 50.02 -42.48 17.41
N ARG A 81 49.63 -42.91 18.62
CA ARG A 81 48.32 -43.48 18.92
C ARG A 81 47.77 -42.84 20.18
N PRO A 82 46.72 -42.01 20.09
CA PRO A 82 46.07 -41.46 21.27
C PRO A 82 45.44 -42.60 22.07
N LEU A 83 45.53 -42.49 23.41
CA LEU A 83 44.81 -43.38 24.31
C LEU A 83 43.31 -43.28 24.02
N THR A 84 42.61 -44.42 23.93
CA THR A 84 41.15 -44.43 23.78
C THR A 84 40.48 -43.73 24.97
N THR A 85 39.38 -43.02 24.75
CA THR A 85 38.64 -42.29 25.80
C THR A 85 38.29 -43.20 27.00
N GLU A 86 37.97 -44.47 26.72
CA GLU A 86 37.68 -45.51 27.74
C GLU A 86 38.89 -45.84 28.65
N ALA A 87 40.11 -45.82 28.10
CA ALA A 87 41.33 -46.09 28.84
C ALA A 87 41.77 -44.88 29.68
N GLU A 88 41.51 -43.66 29.18
CA GLU A 88 41.74 -42.44 29.93
C GLU A 88 40.78 -42.32 31.13
N ASP A 89 39.50 -42.70 30.93
CA ASP A 89 38.50 -42.76 31.99
C ASP A 89 38.84 -43.84 33.05
N ALA A 90 39.33 -45.01 32.63
CA ALA A 90 39.80 -46.05 33.55
C ALA A 90 40.98 -45.59 34.42
N LEU A 91 41.96 -44.89 33.81
CA LEU A 91 43.10 -44.33 34.53
C LEU A 91 42.67 -43.20 35.49
N ARG A 92 41.65 -42.43 35.12
CA ARG A 92 41.04 -41.36 35.93
C ARG A 92 40.33 -41.94 37.16
N GLU A 93 39.63 -43.05 37.00
CA GLU A 93 39.00 -43.78 38.13
C GLU A 93 40.04 -44.41 39.07
N LEU A 94 41.10 -45.02 38.53
CA LEU A 94 42.23 -45.53 39.33
C LEU A 94 42.96 -44.42 40.10
N HIS A 95 43.12 -43.25 39.48
CA HIS A 95 43.70 -42.07 40.12
C HIS A 95 42.84 -41.55 41.29
N ARG A 96 41.52 -41.45 41.09
CA ARG A 96 40.55 -41.10 42.13
C ARG A 96 40.55 -42.13 43.27
N ALA A 97 40.62 -43.43 42.96
CA ALA A 97 40.69 -44.51 43.94
C ALA A 97 41.98 -44.47 44.78
N ALA A 98 43.13 -44.25 44.14
CA ALA A 98 44.43 -44.14 44.82
C ALA A 98 44.53 -42.88 45.72
N LEU A 99 43.94 -41.76 45.30
CA LEU A 99 43.78 -40.56 46.14
C LEU A 99 42.84 -40.82 47.32
N LYS A 100 41.80 -41.63 47.12
CA LYS A 100 40.83 -41.99 48.16
C LYS A 100 41.42 -42.88 49.25
N ALA A 101 42.35 -43.78 48.91
CA ALA A 101 43.04 -44.65 49.86
C ALA A 101 44.13 -43.95 50.70
N GLY A 102 44.58 -42.75 50.32
CA GLY A 102 45.67 -42.01 51.01
C GLY A 102 45.26 -41.04 52.12
N ARG A 103 44.01 -41.11 52.61
CA ARG A 103 43.35 -39.99 53.32
C ARG A 103 43.71 -39.86 54.80
N ARG A 104 44.41 -38.77 55.15
CA ARG A 104 44.39 -38.18 56.51
C ARG A 104 43.98 -36.69 56.59
N ASN A 105 43.69 -36.00 55.48
CA ASN A 105 43.18 -34.61 55.51
C ASN A 105 42.05 -34.40 54.47
N SER A 106 40.80 -34.55 54.89
CA SER A 106 39.59 -34.54 54.02
C SER A 106 39.02 -33.14 53.73
N GLU A 107 39.36 -32.14 54.54
CA GLU A 107 38.77 -30.79 54.45
C GLU A 107 39.45 -29.91 53.40
N VAL A 108 40.79 -29.97 53.33
CA VAL A 108 41.58 -29.28 52.30
C VAL A 108 41.21 -29.78 50.89
N GLN A 109 40.97 -31.08 50.73
CA GLN A 109 40.56 -31.64 49.44
C GLN A 109 39.14 -31.21 49.03
N ARG A 110 38.19 -31.16 49.96
CA ARG A 110 36.83 -30.64 49.66
C ARG A 110 36.86 -29.18 49.22
N LEU A 111 37.73 -28.37 49.83
CA LEU A 111 37.92 -26.98 49.41
C LEU A 111 38.57 -26.89 48.03
N GLN A 112 39.50 -27.79 47.69
CA GLN A 112 40.12 -27.87 46.36
C GLN A 112 39.14 -28.31 45.28
N ASP A 113 38.30 -29.32 45.54
CA ASP A 113 37.28 -29.78 44.61
C ASP A 113 36.25 -28.67 44.36
N ARG A 114 35.82 -27.98 45.42
CA ARG A 114 34.89 -26.85 45.31
C ARG A 114 35.51 -25.66 44.57
N LEU A 115 36.81 -25.42 44.73
CA LEU A 115 37.53 -24.41 43.95
C LEU A 115 37.55 -24.77 42.46
N ALA A 116 37.84 -26.03 42.13
CA ALA A 116 37.87 -26.51 40.75
C ALA A 116 36.49 -26.40 40.07
N ASP A 117 35.40 -26.77 40.77
CA ASP A 117 34.04 -26.61 40.25
C ASP A 117 33.69 -25.13 40.01
N THR A 118 34.12 -24.24 40.92
CA THR A 118 33.88 -22.80 40.77
C THR A 118 34.69 -22.23 39.60
N ASP A 119 35.93 -22.69 39.41
CA ASP A 119 36.78 -22.30 38.28
C ASP A 119 36.22 -22.78 36.93
N GLU A 120 35.65 -23.98 36.87
CA GLU A 120 34.95 -24.52 35.71
C GLU A 120 33.73 -23.63 35.34
N GLU A 121 32.92 -23.27 36.33
CA GLU A 121 31.75 -22.41 36.13
C GLU A 121 32.16 -20.99 35.69
N ILE A 122 33.22 -20.43 36.27
CA ILE A 122 33.80 -19.15 35.84
C ILE A 122 34.26 -19.23 34.38
N ARG A 123 34.88 -20.34 33.93
CA ARG A 123 35.27 -20.52 32.53
C ARG A 123 34.06 -20.58 31.59
N ARG A 124 32.98 -21.27 31.98
CA ARG A 124 31.73 -21.32 31.21
C ARG A 124 31.09 -19.94 31.08
N ILE A 125 30.98 -19.21 32.19
CA ILE A 125 30.43 -17.85 32.20
C ILE A 125 31.27 -16.92 31.34
N LYS A 126 32.61 -16.97 31.45
CA LYS A 126 33.52 -16.16 30.61
C LYS A 126 33.38 -16.47 29.12
N THR A 127 33.22 -17.75 28.76
CA THR A 127 33.02 -18.16 27.36
C THR A 127 31.70 -17.63 26.82
N ARG A 128 30.62 -17.76 27.61
CA ARG A 128 29.30 -17.20 27.25
C ARG A 128 29.34 -15.67 27.14
N ALA A 129 30.02 -14.99 28.06
CA ALA A 129 30.17 -13.53 28.03
C ALA A 129 30.86 -13.07 26.75
N ARG A 130 31.97 -13.71 26.36
CA ARG A 130 32.68 -13.43 25.09
C ARG A 130 31.78 -13.64 23.86
N ALA A 131 31.05 -14.75 23.81
CA ALA A 131 30.13 -15.01 22.70
C ALA A 131 29.00 -13.96 22.60
N LEU A 132 28.51 -13.47 23.74
CA LEU A 132 27.51 -12.39 23.78
C LEU A 132 28.11 -11.04 23.37
N GLU A 133 29.35 -10.73 23.79
CA GLU A 133 30.09 -9.52 23.38
C GLU A 133 30.34 -9.50 21.87
N GLU A 134 30.74 -10.64 21.29
CA GLU A 134 30.91 -10.79 19.83
C GLU A 134 29.58 -10.61 19.09
N ALA A 135 28.51 -11.26 19.56
CA ALA A 135 27.18 -11.12 18.96
C ALA A 135 26.66 -9.67 19.06
N LEU A 136 26.91 -8.97 20.17
CA LEU A 136 26.58 -7.55 20.31
C LEU A 136 27.42 -6.68 19.35
N GLY A 137 28.71 -6.98 19.21
CA GLY A 137 29.58 -6.31 18.23
C GLY A 137 29.09 -6.47 16.79
N ASP A 138 28.65 -7.67 16.41
CA ASP A 138 28.08 -7.95 15.08
C ASP A 138 26.77 -7.21 14.84
N ARG A 139 25.89 -7.19 15.84
CA ARG A 139 24.59 -6.50 15.72
C ARG A 139 24.78 -4.98 15.67
N ASN A 140 25.71 -4.43 16.43
CA ASN A 140 26.06 -3.01 16.37
C ASN A 140 26.65 -2.63 15.01
N ARG A 141 27.58 -3.44 14.47
CA ARG A 141 28.11 -3.23 13.10
C ARG A 141 26.99 -3.23 12.05
N ARG A 142 26.09 -4.20 12.11
CA ARG A 142 24.93 -4.29 11.20
C ARG A 142 23.98 -3.11 11.35
N LEU A 143 23.77 -2.62 12.57
CA LEU A 143 22.94 -1.45 12.84
C LEU A 143 23.58 -0.19 12.24
N SER A 144 24.88 0.03 12.44
CA SER A 144 25.61 1.15 11.82
C SER A 144 25.61 1.07 10.29
N ASP A 145 25.69 -0.12 9.70
CA ASP A 145 25.57 -0.30 8.25
C ASP A 145 24.19 0.07 7.72
N LEU A 146 23.12 -0.37 8.41
CA LEU A 146 21.75 -0.01 8.07
C LEU A 146 21.52 1.50 8.22
N GLN A 147 22.01 2.12 9.31
CA GLN A 147 21.95 3.57 9.50
C GLN A 147 22.65 4.32 8.37
N ARG A 148 23.85 3.89 7.96
CA ARG A 148 24.57 4.48 6.81
C ARG A 148 23.83 4.30 5.48
N ARG A 149 23.04 3.23 5.33
CA ARG A 149 22.20 3.02 4.13
C ARG A 149 20.95 3.90 4.15
N CYS A 150 20.31 4.07 5.31
CA CYS A 150 19.20 4.99 5.48
C CYS A 150 19.63 6.43 5.18
N LEU A 151 20.72 6.90 5.79
CA LEU A 151 21.27 8.24 5.54
C LEU A 151 21.60 8.46 4.05
N ARG A 152 22.19 7.46 3.38
CA ARG A 152 22.44 7.55 1.93
C ARG A 152 21.15 7.61 1.11
N ALA A 153 20.13 6.83 1.47
CA ALA A 153 18.84 6.88 0.79
C ALA A 153 18.14 8.22 1.02
N GLU A 154 18.20 8.77 2.23
CA GLU A 154 17.70 10.11 2.56
C GLU A 154 18.41 11.19 1.75
N GLN A 155 19.74 11.15 1.65
CA GLN A 155 20.53 12.07 0.82
C GLN A 155 20.13 12.01 -0.66
N VAL A 156 19.91 10.81 -1.22
CA VAL A 156 19.45 10.67 -2.62
C VAL A 156 18.05 11.28 -2.81
N VAL A 157 17.15 11.10 -1.84
CA VAL A 157 15.81 11.71 -1.89
C VAL A 157 15.89 13.24 -1.77
N GLU A 158 16.76 13.77 -0.91
CA GLU A 158 16.99 15.21 -0.78
C GLU A 158 17.60 15.81 -2.05
N GLU A 159 18.58 15.13 -2.66
CA GLU A 159 19.19 15.54 -3.93
C GLU A 159 18.16 15.55 -5.07
N GLN A 160 17.30 14.51 -5.15
CA GLN A 160 16.19 14.49 -6.10
C GLN A 160 15.19 15.62 -5.87
N ARG A 161 14.86 15.92 -4.61
CA ARG A 161 13.99 17.06 -4.26
C ARG A 161 14.62 18.39 -4.67
N PHE A 162 15.92 18.55 -4.46
CA PHE A 162 16.66 19.76 -4.84
C PHE A 162 16.72 19.94 -6.36
N VAL A 163 16.99 18.87 -7.11
CA VAL A 163 16.94 18.90 -8.59
C VAL A 163 15.54 19.26 -9.06
N HIS A 164 14.50 18.62 -8.50
CA HIS A 164 13.12 18.90 -8.88
C HIS A 164 12.68 20.33 -8.52
N SER A 165 13.11 20.87 -7.37
CA SER A 165 12.82 22.27 -7.01
C SER A 165 13.53 23.26 -7.93
N ALA A 166 14.79 22.98 -8.31
CA ALA A 166 15.51 23.82 -9.28
C ALA A 166 14.87 23.78 -10.67
N GLU A 167 14.34 22.62 -11.10
CA GLU A 167 13.53 22.51 -12.32
C GLU A 167 12.24 23.33 -12.22
N LEU A 168 11.53 23.28 -11.09
CA LEU A 168 10.32 24.08 -10.86
C LEU A 168 10.61 25.59 -10.89
N GLU A 169 11.66 26.05 -10.20
CA GLU A 169 12.08 27.46 -10.24
C GLU A 169 12.42 27.92 -11.66
N ARG A 170 13.05 27.05 -12.46
CA ARG A 170 13.31 27.33 -13.88
C ARG A 170 12.02 27.47 -14.68
N TRP A 171 11.07 26.55 -14.53
CA TRP A 171 9.78 26.61 -15.22
C TRP A 171 8.94 27.80 -14.76
N GLU A 172 8.99 28.16 -13.48
CA GLU A 172 8.35 29.37 -12.94
C GLU A 172 8.95 30.63 -13.58
N GLY A 173 10.28 30.73 -13.67
CA GLY A 173 10.95 31.85 -14.34
C GLY A 173 10.65 31.92 -15.85
N GLU A 174 10.60 30.79 -16.55
CA GLU A 174 10.19 30.73 -17.96
C GLU A 174 8.72 31.15 -18.15
N TYR A 175 7.83 30.73 -17.24
CA TYR A 175 6.43 31.12 -17.24
C TYR A 175 6.25 32.62 -16.97
N GLU A 176 6.95 33.19 -15.98
CA GLU A 176 6.91 34.62 -15.68
C GLU A 176 7.40 35.45 -16.87
N ARG A 177 8.52 35.05 -17.49
CA ARG A 177 9.03 35.70 -18.71
C ARG A 177 7.99 35.69 -19.84
N LEU A 178 7.40 34.52 -20.13
CA LEU A 178 6.37 34.40 -21.17
C LEU A 178 5.11 35.20 -20.81
N HIS A 179 4.79 35.32 -19.52
CA HIS A 179 3.67 36.11 -19.05
C HIS A 179 3.90 37.60 -19.27
N THR A 180 5.09 38.11 -18.94
CA THR A 180 5.50 39.50 -19.20
C THR A 180 5.52 39.77 -20.71
N GLU A 181 6.13 38.89 -21.51
CA GLU A 181 6.14 39.04 -22.97
C GLU A 181 4.72 39.09 -23.56
N ARG A 182 3.80 38.26 -23.05
CA ARG A 182 2.38 38.33 -23.44
C ARG A 182 1.71 39.63 -23.02
N GLN A 183 2.07 40.20 -21.86
CA GLN A 183 1.54 41.49 -21.40
C GLN A 183 2.07 42.62 -22.27
N ASP A 184 3.38 42.68 -22.52
CA ASP A 184 4.03 43.66 -23.38
C ASP A 184 3.44 43.63 -24.80
N LEU A 185 3.24 42.43 -25.36
CA LEU A 185 2.62 42.28 -26.68
C LEU A 185 1.16 42.77 -26.69
N ARG A 186 0.40 42.59 -25.60
CA ARG A 186 -0.96 43.12 -25.50
C ARG A 186 -0.98 44.65 -25.40
N GLU A 187 -0.06 45.22 -24.65
CA GLU A 187 0.11 46.69 -24.58
C GLU A 187 0.51 47.26 -25.95
N GLN A 188 1.41 46.58 -26.67
CA GLN A 188 1.78 46.96 -28.04
C GLN A 188 0.59 46.87 -29.01
N VAL A 189 -0.23 45.83 -28.91
CA VAL A 189 -1.45 45.72 -29.73
C VAL A 189 -2.41 46.87 -29.44
N LEU A 190 -2.65 47.19 -28.16
CA LEU A 190 -3.46 48.34 -27.75
C LEU A 190 -2.92 49.65 -28.33
N PHE A 191 -1.62 49.89 -28.18
CA PHE A 191 -0.97 51.09 -28.72
C PHE A 191 -1.10 51.19 -30.25
N LEU A 192 -0.94 50.07 -30.97
CA LEU A 192 -1.09 50.04 -32.42
C LEU A 192 -2.54 50.23 -32.86
N GLU A 193 -3.51 49.70 -32.11
CA GLU A 193 -4.94 49.92 -32.36
C GLU A 193 -5.30 51.41 -32.16
N GLU A 194 -4.78 52.04 -31.10
CA GLU A 194 -4.95 53.48 -30.86
C GLU A 194 -4.28 54.32 -31.96
N ALA A 195 -3.03 54.01 -32.33
CA ALA A 195 -2.32 54.70 -33.41
C ALA A 195 -3.03 54.54 -34.76
N LEU A 196 -3.58 53.35 -35.05
CA LEU A 196 -4.38 53.10 -36.24
C LEU A 196 -5.68 53.92 -36.21
N ALA A 197 -6.33 54.05 -35.05
CA ALA A 197 -7.52 54.87 -34.90
C ALA A 197 -7.21 56.36 -35.16
N VAL A 198 -6.09 56.87 -34.63
CA VAL A 198 -5.63 58.24 -34.91
C VAL A 198 -5.31 58.43 -36.39
N ALA A 199 -4.55 57.54 -37.01
CA ALA A 199 -4.21 57.64 -38.43
C ALA A 199 -5.46 57.58 -39.34
N ARG A 200 -6.46 56.78 -38.95
CA ARG A 200 -7.76 56.76 -39.64
C ARG A 200 -8.52 58.07 -39.46
N ALA A 201 -8.50 58.66 -38.27
CA ALA A 201 -9.12 59.96 -38.04
C ALA A 201 -8.42 61.07 -38.83
N GLU A 202 -7.10 61.07 -38.91
CA GLU A 202 -6.32 61.99 -39.75
C GLU A 202 -6.62 61.78 -41.24
N LEU A 203 -6.73 60.52 -41.69
CA LEU A 203 -7.15 60.20 -43.05
C LEU A 203 -8.54 60.75 -43.34
N ILE A 204 -9.52 60.51 -42.46
CA ILE A 204 -10.88 61.06 -42.60
C ILE A 204 -10.83 62.59 -42.65
N ALA A 205 -10.09 63.26 -41.77
CA ALA A 205 -9.96 64.71 -41.78
C ALA A 205 -9.29 65.24 -43.07
N ALA A 206 -8.29 64.52 -43.59
CA ALA A 206 -7.65 64.85 -44.86
C ALA A 206 -8.58 64.61 -46.05
N GLU A 207 -9.37 63.53 -46.03
CA GLU A 207 -10.40 63.25 -47.03
C GLU A 207 -11.52 64.29 -46.99
N GLU A 208 -11.97 64.73 -45.80
CA GLU A 208 -12.93 65.82 -45.62
C GLU A 208 -12.38 67.15 -46.13
N GLU A 209 -11.11 67.46 -45.86
CA GLU A 209 -10.44 68.65 -46.38
C GLU A 209 -10.27 68.59 -47.90
N CYS A 210 -9.94 67.42 -48.45
CA CYS A 210 -9.95 67.17 -49.89
C CYS A 210 -11.35 67.35 -50.46
N HIS A 211 -12.39 66.79 -49.85
CA HIS A 211 -13.79 66.99 -50.27
C HIS A 211 -14.21 68.46 -50.18
N ARG A 212 -13.76 69.19 -49.16
CA ARG A 212 -14.03 70.63 -49.01
C ARG A 212 -13.35 71.41 -50.13
N LEU A 213 -12.08 71.13 -50.41
CA LEU A 213 -11.33 71.75 -51.50
C LEU A 213 -11.90 71.37 -52.86
N GLU A 214 -12.29 70.11 -53.06
CA GLU A 214 -13.02 69.62 -54.23
C GLU A 214 -14.38 70.30 -54.35
N SER A 215 -15.11 70.52 -53.26
CA SER A 215 -16.37 71.28 -53.25
C SER A 215 -16.16 72.76 -53.51
N GLU A 216 -15.04 73.36 -53.10
CA GLU A 216 -14.66 74.74 -53.45
C GLU A 216 -14.21 74.83 -54.91
N LEU A 217 -13.53 73.80 -55.43
CA LEU A 217 -13.19 73.61 -56.84
C LEU A 217 -14.43 73.36 -57.67
N GLU A 218 -15.38 72.58 -57.18
CA GLU A 218 -16.68 72.33 -57.78
C GLU A 218 -17.54 73.57 -57.67
N ALA A 219 -17.56 74.33 -56.58
CA ALA A 219 -18.31 75.59 -56.48
C ALA A 219 -17.72 76.68 -57.40
N SER A 220 -16.39 76.72 -57.56
CA SER A 220 -15.71 77.54 -58.57
C SER A 220 -15.95 77.01 -59.99
N HIS A 221 -16.00 75.69 -60.17
CA HIS A 221 -16.38 75.03 -61.41
C HIS A 221 -17.90 75.06 -61.66
N GLU A 222 -18.78 75.27 -60.69
CA GLU A 222 -20.27 75.30 -60.74
C GLU A 222 -20.73 76.75 -60.93
N SER A 223 -19.94 77.71 -60.44
CA SER A 223 -20.00 79.08 -60.96
C SER A 223 -19.53 79.15 -62.42
N GLU A 224 -18.76 78.17 -62.91
CA GLU A 224 -18.51 77.92 -64.35
C GLU A 224 -19.45 76.88 -65.03
N ASN A 225 -20.07 75.93 -64.29
CA ASN A 225 -20.87 74.78 -64.75
C ASN A 225 -22.07 74.56 -63.81
N ARG A 226 -23.04 75.45 -63.87
CA ARG A 226 -24.23 75.40 -63.01
C ARG A 226 -25.23 74.35 -63.50
N VAL A 227 -24.92 73.04 -63.46
CA VAL A 227 -25.90 71.95 -63.72
C VAL A 227 -25.52 70.59 -63.03
N ALA A 228 -26.22 70.26 -61.91
CA ALA A 228 -26.54 68.92 -61.31
C ALA A 228 -25.40 68.04 -60.70
N ALA A 229 -25.44 67.38 -59.51
CA ALA A 229 -26.48 66.68 -58.70
C ALA A 229 -25.96 66.34 -57.24
N PRO A 230 -26.78 65.87 -56.25
CA PRO A 230 -26.39 65.72 -54.83
C PRO A 230 -25.67 64.40 -54.44
N SER A 231 -24.86 64.46 -53.37
CA SER A 231 -23.93 63.42 -52.85
C SER A 231 -24.56 62.30 -52.00
N LEU A 232 -24.05 61.08 -52.15
CA LEU A 232 -24.54 59.80 -51.59
C LEU A 232 -24.54 59.75 -50.03
N MET A 233 -23.66 60.49 -49.38
CA MET A 233 -23.50 60.44 -47.91
C MET A 233 -24.64 61.13 -47.16
N GLU A 234 -25.09 62.31 -47.64
CA GLU A 234 -26.25 63.02 -47.09
C GLU A 234 -27.54 62.21 -47.28
N ALA A 235 -27.62 61.46 -48.38
CA ALA A 235 -28.74 60.55 -48.62
C ALA A 235 -28.77 59.41 -47.59
N LEU A 236 -27.63 58.79 -47.23
CA LEU A 236 -27.60 57.67 -46.28
C LEU A 236 -27.94 58.07 -44.84
N GLU A 237 -27.49 59.23 -44.35
CA GLU A 237 -27.83 59.72 -43.01
C GLU A 237 -29.30 60.14 -42.88
N ALA A 238 -29.86 60.77 -43.92
CA ALA A 238 -31.28 61.09 -43.96
C ALA A 238 -32.15 59.82 -44.02
N THR A 239 -31.68 58.80 -44.75
CA THR A 239 -32.34 57.50 -44.91
C THR A 239 -32.31 56.70 -43.61
N ASP A 240 -31.23 56.76 -42.82
CA ASP A 240 -31.13 56.08 -41.51
C ASP A 240 -32.23 56.50 -40.53
N ARG A 241 -32.64 57.78 -40.54
CA ARG A 241 -33.66 58.32 -39.62
C ARG A 241 -35.10 58.22 -40.11
N THR A 242 -35.32 58.13 -41.42
CA THR A 242 -36.67 58.27 -42.01
C THR A 242 -37.14 57.05 -42.80
N ALA A 243 -36.26 56.15 -43.20
CA ALA A 243 -36.64 54.97 -43.98
C ALA A 243 -37.40 53.94 -43.16
N THR A 244 -38.34 53.27 -43.80
CA THR A 244 -39.02 52.10 -43.24
C THR A 244 -38.07 50.91 -43.12
N VAL A 245 -38.42 49.93 -42.27
CA VAL A 245 -37.60 48.73 -42.06
C VAL A 245 -37.37 47.94 -43.36
N THR A 246 -38.36 47.87 -44.23
CA THR A 246 -38.25 47.20 -45.54
C THR A 246 -37.31 47.93 -46.49
N GLU A 247 -37.38 49.27 -46.53
CA GLU A 247 -36.48 50.09 -47.35
C GLU A 247 -35.03 49.96 -46.89
N LEU A 248 -34.80 49.85 -45.58
CA LEU A 248 -33.46 49.58 -45.04
C LEU A 248 -32.94 48.20 -45.42
N VAL A 249 -33.76 47.15 -45.37
CA VAL A 249 -33.33 45.80 -45.79
C VAL A 249 -33.00 45.77 -47.28
N ASP A 250 -33.81 46.41 -48.12
CA ASP A 250 -33.55 46.51 -49.56
C ASP A 250 -32.28 47.32 -49.85
N LEU A 251 -32.04 48.39 -49.10
CA LEU A 251 -30.84 49.21 -49.22
C LEU A 251 -29.58 48.42 -48.82
N VAL A 252 -29.61 47.70 -47.69
CA VAL A 252 -28.49 46.84 -47.25
C VAL A 252 -28.24 45.72 -48.28
N THR A 253 -29.30 45.13 -48.84
CA THR A 253 -29.18 44.15 -49.94
C THR A 253 -28.52 44.78 -51.17
N GLY A 254 -28.92 46.00 -51.53
CA GLY A 254 -28.32 46.75 -52.64
C GLY A 254 -26.84 47.06 -52.40
N LEU A 255 -26.46 47.42 -51.18
CA LEU A 255 -25.07 47.68 -50.81
C LEU A 255 -24.22 46.40 -50.82
N GLU A 256 -24.78 45.27 -50.37
CA GLU A 256 -24.13 43.96 -50.43
C GLU A 256 -23.82 43.56 -51.88
N THR A 257 -24.78 43.71 -52.79
CA THR A 257 -24.56 43.41 -54.23
C THR A 257 -23.52 44.31 -54.89
N ARG A 258 -23.26 45.49 -54.33
CA ARG A 258 -22.22 46.43 -54.78
C ARG A 258 -20.90 46.26 -54.05
N THR A 259 -20.74 45.20 -53.25
CA THR A 259 -19.56 44.88 -52.43
C THR A 259 -19.21 45.89 -51.34
N GLN A 260 -20.15 46.77 -50.96
CA GLN A 260 -19.97 47.82 -49.95
C GLN A 260 -20.29 47.31 -48.52
N HIS A 261 -19.74 46.16 -48.15
CA HIS A 261 -20.07 45.44 -46.91
C HIS A 261 -19.84 46.25 -45.62
N ALA A 262 -18.78 47.07 -45.60
CA ALA A 262 -18.47 47.91 -44.45
C ALA A 262 -19.55 48.99 -44.23
N ILE A 263 -19.96 49.66 -45.31
CA ILE A 263 -21.01 50.70 -45.28
C ILE A 263 -22.36 50.08 -44.89
N ALA A 264 -22.68 48.90 -45.44
CA ALA A 264 -23.87 48.15 -45.06
C ALA A 264 -23.90 47.80 -43.56
N SER A 265 -22.76 47.39 -42.99
CA SER A 265 -22.66 47.02 -41.57
C SER A 265 -22.72 48.24 -40.64
N GLU A 266 -22.09 49.35 -41.02
CA GLU A 266 -22.17 50.62 -40.28
C GLU A 266 -23.57 51.21 -40.34
N LEU A 267 -24.27 51.14 -41.49
CA LEU A 267 -25.66 51.57 -41.60
C LEU A 267 -26.57 50.78 -40.65
N VAL A 268 -26.47 49.44 -40.66
CA VAL A 268 -27.25 48.59 -39.73
C VAL A 268 -26.89 48.92 -38.28
N THR A 269 -25.62 49.20 -37.99
CA THR A 269 -25.16 49.57 -36.66
C THR A 269 -25.69 50.92 -36.20
N SER A 270 -25.68 51.95 -37.06
CA SER A 270 -26.25 53.27 -36.79
C SER A 270 -27.76 53.20 -36.56
N ALA A 271 -28.49 52.55 -37.48
CA ALA A 271 -29.94 52.32 -37.37
C ALA A 271 -30.30 51.60 -36.08
N SER A 272 -29.51 50.59 -35.73
CA SER A 272 -29.72 49.79 -34.52
C SER A 272 -29.36 50.53 -33.23
N ARG A 273 -28.66 51.68 -33.29
CA ARG A 273 -28.41 52.55 -32.12
C ARG A 273 -29.53 53.59 -31.94
N SER A 274 -30.05 54.16 -33.02
CA SER A 274 -30.94 55.32 -33.00
C SER A 274 -32.43 54.98 -32.90
N ARG A 275 -32.86 53.81 -33.39
CA ARG A 275 -34.28 53.44 -33.53
C ARG A 275 -34.91 52.78 -32.30
N GLU A 276 -36.24 52.64 -32.28
CA GLU A 276 -36.94 51.93 -31.21
C GLU A 276 -36.71 50.40 -31.26
N ILE A 277 -36.78 49.71 -30.13
CA ILE A 277 -36.54 48.26 -30.03
C ILE A 277 -37.43 47.45 -30.98
N ALA A 278 -38.70 47.85 -31.13
CA ALA A 278 -39.63 47.20 -32.04
C ALA A 278 -39.14 47.27 -33.50
N GLU A 279 -38.70 48.44 -33.95
CA GLU A 279 -38.16 48.65 -35.29
C GLU A 279 -36.84 47.92 -35.49
N VAL A 280 -35.95 47.93 -34.50
CA VAL A 280 -34.68 47.21 -34.58
C VAL A 280 -34.90 45.70 -34.61
N SER A 281 -35.84 45.17 -33.82
CA SER A 281 -36.19 43.75 -33.87
C SER A 281 -36.77 43.34 -35.23
N ALA A 282 -37.57 44.21 -35.85
CA ALA A 282 -38.11 44.00 -37.18
C ALA A 282 -37.00 44.07 -38.25
N LEU A 283 -36.06 45.01 -38.13
CA LEU A 283 -34.90 45.14 -39.01
C LEU A 283 -34.01 43.90 -38.96
N LEU A 284 -33.63 43.45 -37.77
CA LEU A 284 -32.83 42.23 -37.61
C LEU A 284 -33.57 41.00 -38.13
N THR A 285 -34.88 40.91 -37.91
CA THR A 285 -35.71 39.83 -38.47
C THR A 285 -35.71 39.89 -40.01
N GLY A 286 -35.88 41.07 -40.59
CA GLY A 286 -35.87 41.28 -42.03
C GLY A 286 -34.53 40.91 -42.68
N LEU A 287 -33.41 41.32 -42.07
CA LEU A 287 -32.06 40.97 -42.52
C LEU A 287 -31.82 39.46 -42.45
N TYR A 288 -32.30 38.79 -41.40
CA TYR A 288 -32.21 37.34 -41.28
C TYR A 288 -33.08 36.63 -42.33
N THR A 289 -34.27 37.11 -42.62
CA THR A 289 -35.11 36.55 -43.69
C THR A 289 -34.52 36.76 -45.08
N ALA A 290 -33.71 37.81 -45.27
CA ALA A 290 -32.99 38.12 -46.50
C ALA A 290 -31.64 37.38 -46.65
N GLY A 291 -31.22 36.59 -45.64
CA GLY A 291 -29.93 35.87 -45.64
C GLY A 291 -28.72 36.74 -45.30
N LEU A 292 -28.93 37.98 -44.86
CA LEU A 292 -27.90 38.98 -44.55
C LEU A 292 -27.47 38.91 -43.07
N HIS A 293 -27.22 37.69 -42.57
CA HIS A 293 -26.97 37.43 -41.15
C HIS A 293 -25.75 38.18 -40.59
N HIS A 294 -24.70 38.32 -41.40
CA HIS A 294 -23.43 38.87 -40.96
C HIS A 294 -23.52 40.36 -40.59
N HIS A 295 -24.28 41.18 -41.34
CA HIS A 295 -24.52 42.59 -40.99
C HIS A 295 -25.34 42.72 -39.71
N ALA A 296 -26.36 41.87 -39.56
CA ALA A 296 -27.19 41.84 -38.37
C ALA A 296 -26.37 41.46 -37.11
N GLU A 297 -25.48 40.47 -37.22
CA GLU A 297 -24.62 40.04 -36.12
C GLU A 297 -23.51 41.05 -35.76
N ALA A 298 -22.95 41.74 -36.77
CA ALA A 298 -21.91 42.75 -36.57
C ALA A 298 -22.39 43.95 -35.74
N ALA A 299 -23.67 44.30 -35.83
CA ALA A 299 -24.25 45.41 -35.08
C ALA A 299 -24.49 45.10 -33.59
N LEU A 300 -24.65 43.82 -33.21
CA LEU A 300 -25.10 43.42 -31.87
C LEU A 300 -24.15 43.86 -30.74
N PRO A 301 -22.80 43.74 -30.85
CA PRO A 301 -21.89 44.22 -29.80
C PRO A 301 -22.01 45.73 -29.55
N ALA A 302 -22.14 46.53 -30.61
CA ALA A 302 -22.32 47.97 -30.48
C ALA A 302 -23.64 48.32 -29.80
N MET A 303 -24.71 47.56 -30.07
CA MET A 303 -25.99 47.74 -29.38
C MET A 303 -25.88 47.45 -27.89
N VAL A 304 -25.17 46.38 -27.51
CA VAL A 304 -24.95 46.02 -26.10
C VAL A 304 -24.18 47.12 -25.35
N MET A 305 -23.18 47.75 -25.97
CA MET A 305 -22.40 48.82 -25.35
C MET A 305 -23.17 50.13 -25.21
N MET A 306 -23.97 50.50 -26.22
CA MET A 306 -24.55 51.84 -26.32
C MET A 306 -25.97 51.93 -25.77
N ARG A 307 -26.71 50.83 -25.65
CA ARG A 307 -28.09 50.82 -25.17
C ARG A 307 -28.20 50.49 -23.68
N PRO A 308 -29.21 51.04 -22.99
CA PRO A 308 -29.55 50.62 -21.63
C PRO A 308 -29.84 49.12 -21.55
N VAL A 309 -29.54 48.52 -20.41
CA VAL A 309 -29.76 47.08 -20.17
C VAL A 309 -31.23 46.67 -20.37
N ALA A 310 -32.18 47.56 -20.07
CA ALA A 310 -33.61 47.33 -20.28
C ALA A 310 -33.95 47.17 -21.77
N ASP A 311 -33.31 47.97 -22.64
CA ASP A 311 -33.51 47.89 -24.08
C ASP A 311 -32.94 46.59 -24.65
N VAL A 312 -31.76 46.18 -24.17
CA VAL A 312 -31.15 44.90 -24.53
C VAL A 312 -32.04 43.74 -24.10
N ALA A 313 -32.64 43.79 -22.91
CA ALA A 313 -33.59 42.79 -22.43
C ALA A 313 -34.85 42.73 -23.32
N GLY A 314 -35.41 43.90 -23.66
CA GLY A 314 -36.57 44.01 -24.55
C GLY A 314 -36.28 43.47 -25.95
N LEU A 315 -35.08 43.73 -26.48
CA LEU A 315 -34.64 43.20 -27.76
C LEU A 315 -34.52 41.67 -27.74
N ILE A 316 -33.89 41.11 -26.71
CA ILE A 316 -33.79 39.65 -26.53
C ILE A 316 -35.19 39.03 -26.47
N ALA A 317 -36.14 39.66 -25.78
CA ALA A 317 -37.52 39.19 -25.70
C ALA A 317 -38.22 39.23 -27.07
N ALA A 318 -38.09 40.32 -27.81
CA ALA A 318 -38.66 40.47 -29.15
C ALA A 318 -38.09 39.43 -30.13
N LEU A 319 -36.77 39.24 -30.16
CA LEU A 319 -36.11 38.27 -31.03
C LEU A 319 -36.43 36.81 -30.63
N SER A 320 -36.57 36.54 -29.34
CA SER A 320 -37.02 35.23 -28.84
C SER A 320 -38.47 34.93 -29.28
N GLY A 321 -39.35 35.93 -29.23
CA GLY A 321 -40.72 35.84 -29.75
C GLY A 321 -40.76 35.57 -31.25
N ALA A 322 -39.85 36.19 -32.01
CA ALA A 322 -39.64 35.95 -33.44
C ALA A 322 -38.92 34.61 -33.75
N ARG A 323 -38.55 33.83 -32.73
CA ARG A 323 -37.83 32.54 -32.84
C ARG A 323 -36.46 32.62 -33.49
N LEU A 324 -35.81 33.78 -33.45
CA LEU A 324 -34.46 33.98 -33.97
C LEU A 324 -33.42 33.65 -32.90
N ARG A 325 -32.98 32.39 -32.85
CA ARG A 325 -32.01 31.92 -31.85
C ARG A 325 -30.59 32.48 -32.02
N PRO A 326 -29.98 32.51 -33.23
CA PRO A 326 -28.60 32.99 -33.39
C PRO A 326 -28.33 34.41 -32.85
N PRO A 327 -29.14 35.45 -33.17
CA PRO A 327 -28.86 36.79 -32.68
C PRO A 327 -29.09 36.93 -31.18
N VAL A 328 -30.02 36.16 -30.60
CA VAL A 328 -30.18 36.08 -29.14
C VAL A 328 -28.93 35.54 -28.47
N VAL A 329 -28.34 34.47 -29.00
CA VAL A 329 -27.08 33.91 -28.46
C VAL A 329 -25.95 34.93 -28.55
N THR A 330 -25.80 35.62 -29.68
CA THR A 330 -24.77 36.65 -29.86
C THR A 330 -24.95 37.82 -28.91
N LEU A 331 -26.20 38.28 -28.69
CA LEU A 331 -26.51 39.31 -27.70
C LEU A 331 -26.15 38.87 -26.29
N LEU A 332 -26.51 37.65 -25.87
CA LEU A 332 -26.16 37.13 -24.55
C LEU A 332 -24.64 37.04 -24.38
N GLN A 333 -23.91 36.57 -25.39
CA GLN A 333 -22.44 36.50 -25.37
C GLN A 333 -21.80 37.89 -25.28
N ALA A 334 -22.29 38.85 -26.07
CA ALA A 334 -21.83 40.23 -26.04
C ALA A 334 -22.12 40.87 -24.67
N SER A 335 -23.29 40.64 -24.09
CA SER A 335 -23.64 41.11 -22.74
C SER A 335 -22.69 40.54 -21.69
N VAL A 336 -22.36 39.25 -21.71
CA VAL A 336 -21.41 38.67 -20.75
C VAL A 336 -20.02 39.34 -20.84
N ARG A 337 -19.60 39.70 -22.05
CA ARG A 337 -18.27 40.30 -22.31
C ARG A 337 -18.20 41.78 -21.99
N LEU A 338 -19.24 42.54 -22.33
CA LEU A 338 -19.18 44.00 -22.41
C LEU A 338 -19.91 44.70 -21.25
N HIS A 339 -20.92 44.07 -20.65
CA HIS A 339 -21.67 44.68 -19.54
C HIS A 339 -20.92 44.56 -18.21
N THR A 340 -21.17 45.49 -17.28
CA THR A 340 -20.66 45.39 -15.91
C THR A 340 -21.31 44.22 -15.16
N PRO A 341 -20.75 43.75 -14.03
CA PRO A 341 -21.40 42.70 -13.23
C PRO A 341 -22.82 43.05 -12.78
N GLN A 342 -23.06 44.33 -12.45
CA GLN A 342 -24.37 44.86 -12.06
C GLN A 342 -25.35 44.83 -13.24
N ASP A 343 -24.89 45.21 -14.43
CA ASP A 343 -25.69 45.19 -15.65
C ASP A 343 -26.05 43.77 -16.07
N VAL A 344 -25.11 42.82 -15.97
CA VAL A 344 -25.39 41.40 -16.24
C VAL A 344 -26.44 40.85 -15.27
N ALA A 345 -26.33 41.20 -13.98
CA ALA A 345 -27.34 40.83 -12.98
C ALA A 345 -28.71 41.47 -13.28
N GLY A 346 -28.73 42.76 -13.63
CA GLY A 346 -29.94 43.47 -14.02
C GLY A 346 -30.60 42.86 -15.25
N LEU A 347 -29.82 42.55 -16.29
CA LEU A 347 -30.28 41.89 -17.50
C LEU A 347 -30.91 40.54 -17.19
N ALA A 348 -30.23 39.72 -16.40
CA ALA A 348 -30.74 38.40 -16.00
C ALA A 348 -32.04 38.51 -15.20
N GLY A 349 -32.13 39.49 -14.29
CA GLY A 349 -33.35 39.79 -13.54
C GLY A 349 -34.52 40.15 -14.45
N MET A 350 -34.29 41.04 -15.44
CA MET A 350 -35.31 41.46 -16.40
C MET A 350 -35.75 40.33 -17.34
N LEU A 351 -34.81 39.49 -17.80
CA LEU A 351 -35.15 38.31 -18.61
C LEU A 351 -35.98 37.31 -17.80
N HIS A 352 -35.66 37.11 -16.52
CA HIS A 352 -36.43 36.24 -15.64
C HIS A 352 -37.87 36.77 -15.42
N THR A 353 -38.04 38.06 -15.13
CA THR A 353 -39.37 38.66 -14.96
C THR A 353 -40.19 38.69 -16.24
N ALA A 354 -39.54 38.74 -17.41
CA ALA A 354 -40.16 38.61 -18.72
C ALA A 354 -40.54 37.16 -19.10
N GLY A 355 -40.33 36.17 -18.21
CA GLY A 355 -40.64 34.76 -18.47
C GLY A 355 -39.61 34.03 -19.32
N LEU A 356 -38.45 34.63 -19.56
CA LEU A 356 -37.34 34.07 -20.34
C LEU A 356 -36.28 33.45 -19.42
N ALA A 357 -36.70 32.62 -18.48
CA ALA A 357 -35.84 32.05 -17.45
C ALA A 357 -34.64 31.28 -18.03
N ASP A 358 -34.81 30.54 -19.12
CA ASP A 358 -33.72 29.78 -19.76
C ASP A 358 -32.60 30.70 -20.29
N HIS A 359 -32.96 31.85 -20.85
CA HIS A 359 -31.99 32.85 -21.32
C HIS A 359 -31.28 33.52 -20.15
N ALA A 360 -32.00 33.83 -19.08
CA ALA A 360 -31.40 34.35 -17.84
C ALA A 360 -30.39 33.35 -17.24
N VAL A 361 -30.75 32.05 -17.18
CA VAL A 361 -29.86 30.99 -16.71
C VAL A 361 -28.63 30.86 -17.60
N SER A 362 -28.81 30.90 -18.91
CA SER A 362 -27.70 30.83 -19.88
C SER A 362 -26.75 32.02 -19.73
N LEU A 363 -27.29 33.24 -19.57
CA LEU A 363 -26.51 34.46 -19.38
C LEU A 363 -25.66 34.40 -18.11
N LEU A 364 -26.29 34.12 -16.97
CA LEU A 364 -25.58 34.07 -15.69
C LEU A 364 -24.68 32.85 -15.60
N GLY A 365 -25.04 31.72 -16.19
CA GLY A 365 -24.18 30.55 -16.28
C GLY A 365 -22.91 30.86 -17.08
N ALA A 366 -23.04 31.49 -18.24
CA ALA A 366 -21.90 31.92 -19.05
C ALA A 366 -21.02 32.93 -18.28
N ALA A 367 -21.62 33.95 -17.67
CA ALA A 367 -20.89 34.91 -16.85
C ALA A 367 -20.18 34.23 -15.66
N ALA A 368 -20.87 33.31 -14.98
CA ALA A 368 -20.34 32.55 -13.87
C ALA A 368 -19.24 31.58 -14.29
N VAL A 369 -19.10 31.22 -15.57
CA VAL A 369 -17.99 30.38 -16.07
C VAL A 369 -16.81 31.24 -16.56
N THR A 370 -17.06 32.33 -17.28
CA THR A 370 -16.00 33.02 -18.03
C THR A 370 -15.43 34.26 -17.34
N ARG A 371 -16.15 34.92 -16.42
CA ARG A 371 -15.69 36.18 -15.81
C ARG A 371 -14.75 35.95 -14.61
N PRO A 372 -13.95 36.94 -14.18
CA PRO A 372 -13.21 36.87 -12.93
C PRO A 372 -14.12 36.63 -11.71
N LEU A 373 -13.61 35.94 -10.68
CA LEU A 373 -14.41 35.63 -9.47
C LEU A 373 -14.99 36.87 -8.76
N PRO A 374 -14.30 38.03 -8.67
CA PRO A 374 -14.90 39.25 -8.11
C PRO A 374 -16.15 39.71 -8.86
N ASP A 375 -16.14 39.63 -10.20
CA ASP A 375 -17.28 39.98 -11.05
C ASP A 375 -18.45 39.02 -10.82
N VAL A 376 -18.16 37.72 -10.71
CA VAL A 376 -19.18 36.71 -10.41
C VAL A 376 -19.83 36.99 -9.05
N MET A 377 -19.03 37.32 -8.03
CA MET A 377 -19.53 37.69 -6.71
C MET A 377 -20.35 38.98 -6.73
N GLY A 378 -19.93 39.98 -7.51
CA GLY A 378 -20.67 41.23 -7.71
C GLY A 378 -22.04 40.99 -8.34
N ALA A 379 -22.10 40.19 -9.41
CA ALA A 379 -23.36 39.84 -10.07
C ALA A 379 -24.29 39.03 -9.15
N ILE A 380 -23.76 38.06 -8.41
CA ILE A 380 -24.53 37.26 -7.45
C ILE A 380 -25.05 38.14 -6.29
N GLY A 381 -24.22 39.05 -5.78
CA GLY A 381 -24.61 39.99 -4.72
C GLY A 381 -25.78 40.88 -5.12
N CYS A 382 -25.85 41.29 -6.39
CA CYS A 382 -26.97 42.06 -6.93
C CYS A 382 -28.29 41.24 -7.02
N LEU A 383 -28.19 39.91 -7.05
CA LEU A 383 -29.33 38.98 -7.18
C LEU A 383 -29.71 38.30 -5.86
N HIS A 384 -29.38 38.91 -4.71
CA HIS A 384 -29.61 38.30 -3.39
C HIS A 384 -31.10 38.12 -3.03
N ALA A 385 -32.02 38.76 -3.74
CA ALA A 385 -33.45 38.62 -3.45
C ALA A 385 -33.94 37.16 -3.65
N PRO A 386 -34.82 36.64 -2.76
CA PRO A 386 -35.19 35.22 -2.73
C PRO A 386 -35.82 34.72 -4.04
N GLY A 387 -36.44 35.60 -4.83
CA GLY A 387 -37.01 35.25 -6.14
C GLY A 387 -35.96 34.78 -7.17
N PHE A 388 -34.70 35.21 -7.05
CA PHE A 388 -33.63 34.87 -7.99
C PHE A 388 -32.77 33.68 -7.54
N ALA A 389 -33.03 33.10 -6.36
CA ALA A 389 -32.24 31.97 -5.85
C ALA A 389 -32.13 30.76 -6.81
N PRO A 390 -33.19 30.33 -7.52
CA PRO A 390 -33.07 29.24 -8.50
C PRO A 390 -32.13 29.56 -9.66
N LEU A 391 -32.17 30.82 -10.11
CA LEU A 391 -31.35 31.33 -11.20
C LEU A 391 -29.87 31.36 -10.79
N VAL A 392 -29.57 31.90 -9.61
CA VAL A 392 -28.21 31.93 -9.05
C VAL A 392 -27.67 30.52 -8.82
N ARG A 393 -28.48 29.60 -8.28
CA ARG A 393 -28.08 28.18 -8.11
C ARG A 393 -27.73 27.51 -9.44
N SER A 394 -28.49 27.80 -10.49
CA SER A 394 -28.23 27.25 -11.83
C SER A 394 -26.92 27.79 -12.42
N ALA A 395 -26.66 29.10 -12.26
CA ALA A 395 -25.42 29.72 -12.68
C ALA A 395 -24.20 29.16 -11.93
N LEU A 396 -24.32 29.01 -10.60
CA LEU A 396 -23.28 28.42 -9.76
C LEU A 396 -23.04 26.94 -10.07
N SER A 397 -24.08 26.19 -10.42
CA SER A 397 -23.97 24.81 -10.92
C SER A 397 -23.17 24.75 -12.23
N ALA A 398 -23.45 25.65 -13.18
CA ALA A 398 -22.67 25.75 -14.43
C ALA A 398 -21.19 26.06 -14.15
N ALA A 399 -20.90 27.00 -13.25
CA ALA A 399 -19.53 27.29 -12.81
C ALA A 399 -18.87 26.06 -12.16
N ALA A 400 -19.60 25.36 -11.30
CA ALA A 400 -19.16 24.13 -10.65
C ALA A 400 -18.86 23.00 -11.66
N CYS A 401 -19.43 23.01 -12.86
CA CYS A 401 -19.19 22.00 -13.90
C CYS A 401 -18.06 22.37 -14.87
N GLN A 402 -17.83 23.66 -15.15
CA GLN A 402 -16.93 24.08 -16.24
C GLN A 402 -15.65 24.80 -15.78
N ARG A 403 -15.60 25.44 -14.60
CA ARG A 403 -14.38 26.15 -14.15
C ARG A 403 -13.25 25.21 -13.71
N PRO A 404 -11.99 25.63 -13.68
CA PRO A 404 -10.94 24.86 -13.00
C PRO A 404 -11.28 24.63 -11.52
N ILE A 405 -11.00 23.43 -10.98
CA ILE A 405 -11.35 23.07 -9.59
C ILE A 405 -10.81 24.08 -8.57
N ARG A 406 -9.57 24.56 -8.76
CA ARG A 406 -8.95 25.59 -7.89
C ARG A 406 -9.77 26.89 -7.83
N GLU A 407 -10.37 27.30 -8.94
CA GLU A 407 -11.24 28.48 -8.96
C GLU A 407 -12.57 28.21 -8.26
N ILE A 408 -13.12 26.99 -8.37
CA ILE A 408 -14.33 26.61 -7.65
C ILE A 408 -14.09 26.66 -6.14
N LEU A 409 -12.98 26.11 -5.66
CA LEU A 409 -12.65 26.15 -4.23
C LEU A 409 -12.47 27.59 -3.72
N ARG A 410 -11.89 28.48 -4.54
CA ARG A 410 -11.84 29.92 -4.25
C ARG A 410 -13.22 30.56 -4.23
N LEU A 411 -14.08 30.25 -5.21
CA LEU A 411 -15.45 30.74 -5.26
C LEU A 411 -16.26 30.30 -4.04
N LEU A 412 -16.11 29.04 -3.62
CA LEU A 412 -16.73 28.51 -2.41
C LEU A 412 -16.30 29.31 -1.17
N ASN A 413 -15.00 29.60 -1.02
CA ASN A 413 -14.52 30.45 0.07
C ASN A 413 -15.17 31.84 0.04
N LEU A 414 -15.22 32.48 -1.13
CA LEU A 414 -15.83 33.81 -1.28
C LEU A 414 -17.33 33.79 -0.96
N LEU A 415 -18.05 32.74 -1.33
CA LEU A 415 -19.47 32.58 -0.99
C LEU A 415 -19.68 32.41 0.52
N PHE A 416 -18.80 31.69 1.21
CA PHE A 416 -18.85 31.57 2.67
C PHE A 416 -18.54 32.90 3.36
N GLU A 417 -17.48 33.58 2.94
CA GLU A 417 -17.10 34.90 3.48
C GLU A 417 -18.19 35.95 3.24
N GLY A 418 -18.92 35.86 2.12
CA GLY A 418 -20.05 36.72 1.79
C GLY A 418 -21.39 36.34 2.43
N GLY A 419 -21.45 35.33 3.30
CA GLY A 419 -22.70 34.90 3.95
C GLY A 419 -23.69 34.17 3.02
N LEU A 420 -23.24 33.74 1.85
CA LEU A 420 -24.04 33.08 0.81
C LEU A 420 -23.91 31.55 0.84
N GLY A 421 -23.53 30.97 1.99
CA GLY A 421 -23.28 29.54 2.14
C GLY A 421 -24.46 28.62 1.77
N HIS A 422 -25.71 29.13 1.88
CA HIS A 422 -26.91 28.37 1.50
C HIS A 422 -26.98 28.03 0.00
N LEU A 423 -26.26 28.77 -0.86
CA LEU A 423 -26.20 28.51 -2.30
C LEU A 423 -25.20 27.41 -2.68
N VAL A 424 -24.29 27.07 -1.77
CA VAL A 424 -23.20 26.11 -2.02
C VAL A 424 -23.71 24.68 -2.22
N ALA A 425 -24.85 24.31 -1.62
CA ALA A 425 -25.39 22.96 -1.76
C ALA A 425 -25.62 22.54 -3.24
N GLY A 426 -26.12 23.47 -4.07
CA GLY A 426 -26.32 23.23 -5.50
C GLY A 426 -25.00 23.06 -6.26
N MET A 427 -23.96 23.81 -5.87
CA MET A 427 -22.62 23.65 -6.45
C MET A 427 -22.01 22.30 -6.10
N THR A 428 -22.13 21.89 -4.84
CA THR A 428 -21.59 20.63 -4.35
C THR A 428 -22.22 19.44 -5.08
N SER A 429 -23.54 19.44 -5.24
CA SER A 429 -24.25 18.38 -5.99
C SER A 429 -23.80 18.35 -7.46
N ALA A 430 -23.72 19.50 -8.13
CA ALA A 430 -23.26 19.59 -9.51
C ALA A 430 -21.80 19.13 -9.69
N LEU A 431 -20.92 19.54 -8.78
CA LEU A 431 -19.52 19.13 -8.74
C LEU A 431 -19.42 17.61 -8.58
N ALA A 432 -20.10 17.03 -7.59
CA ALA A 432 -20.05 15.59 -7.34
C ALA A 432 -20.63 14.77 -8.51
N ALA A 433 -21.72 15.22 -9.10
CA ALA A 433 -22.42 14.52 -10.17
C ALA A 433 -21.67 14.54 -11.51
N GLN A 434 -21.00 15.65 -11.88
CA GLN A 434 -20.50 15.84 -13.24
C GLN A 434 -18.98 15.85 -13.36
N ARG A 435 -18.23 16.12 -12.28
CA ARG A 435 -16.77 16.28 -12.36
C ARG A 435 -16.00 14.97 -12.39
N THR A 436 -14.71 15.08 -12.66
CA THR A 436 -13.79 13.96 -12.55
C THR A 436 -13.60 13.54 -11.10
N ALA A 437 -13.23 12.27 -10.88
CA ALA A 437 -12.92 11.75 -9.56
C ALA A 437 -11.81 12.53 -8.84
N SER A 438 -10.82 13.02 -9.59
CA SER A 438 -9.72 13.84 -9.06
C SER A 438 -10.23 15.18 -8.52
N ASP A 439 -11.09 15.87 -9.26
CA ASP A 439 -11.68 17.14 -8.81
C ASP A 439 -12.53 16.94 -7.56
N VAL A 440 -13.31 15.85 -7.50
CA VAL A 440 -14.13 15.54 -6.32
C VAL A 440 -13.24 15.22 -5.12
N ALA A 441 -12.14 14.49 -5.29
CA ALA A 441 -11.17 14.24 -4.22
C ALA A 441 -10.55 15.54 -3.68
N GLU A 442 -10.18 16.47 -4.55
CA GLU A 442 -9.65 17.78 -4.16
C GLU A 442 -10.71 18.59 -3.39
N PHE A 443 -11.96 18.57 -3.83
CA PHE A 443 -13.08 19.18 -3.12
C PHE A 443 -13.30 18.55 -1.73
N LEU A 444 -13.28 17.22 -1.61
CA LEU A 444 -13.46 16.54 -0.32
C LEU A 444 -12.32 16.86 0.66
N ALA A 445 -11.09 17.00 0.15
CA ALA A 445 -9.95 17.45 0.94
C ALA A 445 -10.14 18.89 1.43
N PHE A 446 -10.57 19.80 0.54
CA PHE A 446 -10.89 21.19 0.89
C PHE A 446 -12.01 21.28 1.95
N ALA A 447 -13.12 20.57 1.75
CA ALA A 447 -14.24 20.56 2.69
C ALA A 447 -13.81 20.08 4.08
N ARG A 448 -12.94 19.06 4.14
CA ARG A 448 -12.35 18.57 5.39
C ARG A 448 -11.49 19.64 6.08
N ILE A 449 -10.58 20.30 5.35
CA ILE A 449 -9.71 21.34 5.91
C ILE A 449 -10.54 22.51 6.48
N ARG A 450 -11.67 22.83 5.85
CA ARG A 450 -12.58 23.89 6.29
C ARG A 450 -13.62 23.44 7.34
N GLY A 451 -13.65 22.17 7.74
CA GLY A 451 -14.65 21.65 8.69
C GLY A 451 -16.08 21.64 8.15
N LEU A 452 -16.26 21.56 6.83
CA LEU A 452 -17.56 21.62 6.15
C LEU A 452 -18.15 20.20 5.96
N ASP A 453 -18.39 19.51 7.07
CA ASP A 453 -18.81 18.10 7.03
C ASP A 453 -20.13 17.88 6.28
N HIS A 454 -21.11 18.77 6.43
CA HIS A 454 -22.39 18.65 5.71
C HIS A 454 -22.22 18.65 4.18
N LEU A 455 -21.28 19.42 3.64
CA LEU A 455 -20.99 19.43 2.20
C LEU A 455 -20.20 18.20 1.78
N ARG A 456 -19.27 17.74 2.63
CA ARG A 456 -18.54 16.50 2.42
C ARG A 456 -19.53 15.33 2.32
N GLU A 457 -20.48 15.27 3.24
CA GLU A 457 -21.53 14.25 3.26
C GLU A 457 -22.46 14.33 2.04
N ALA A 458 -22.86 15.54 1.63
CA ALA A 458 -23.65 15.72 0.41
C ALA A 458 -22.90 15.27 -0.84
N ALA A 459 -21.63 15.65 -1.00
CA ALA A 459 -20.81 15.20 -2.14
C ALA A 459 -20.63 13.67 -2.15
N LEU A 460 -20.41 13.05 -0.99
CA LEU A 460 -20.29 11.60 -0.87
C LEU A 460 -21.59 10.86 -1.22
N ALA A 461 -22.75 11.41 -0.84
CA ALA A 461 -24.04 10.82 -1.18
C ALA A 461 -24.33 10.89 -2.69
N GLU A 462 -23.91 11.97 -3.34
CA GLU A 462 -24.04 12.14 -4.80
C GLU A 462 -23.06 11.25 -5.57
N THR A 463 -21.80 11.15 -5.12
CA THR A 463 -20.83 10.24 -5.77
C THR A 463 -21.20 8.78 -5.60
N GLU A 464 -21.86 8.41 -4.50
CA GLU A 464 -22.37 7.06 -4.29
C GLU A 464 -23.34 6.61 -5.39
N GLN A 465 -24.06 7.53 -6.03
CA GLN A 465 -25.00 7.24 -7.10
C GLN A 465 -24.35 7.11 -8.49
N ARG A 466 -23.05 7.42 -8.62
CA ARG A 466 -22.35 7.39 -9.91
C ARG A 466 -22.02 5.98 -10.37
N ASP A 467 -21.38 5.83 -11.52
CA ASP A 467 -20.95 4.51 -11.98
C ASP A 467 -19.76 3.97 -11.15
N ILE A 468 -19.49 2.68 -11.31
CA ILE A 468 -18.42 1.98 -10.57
C ILE A 468 -17.04 2.49 -11.02
N ALA A 469 -16.88 2.81 -12.30
CA ALA A 469 -15.63 3.34 -12.85
C ALA A 469 -15.23 4.64 -12.13
N HIS A 470 -16.16 5.58 -11.98
CA HIS A 470 -15.93 6.82 -11.26
C HIS A 470 -15.60 6.58 -9.78
N LEU A 471 -16.29 5.65 -9.11
CA LEU A 471 -16.00 5.32 -7.71
C LEU A 471 -14.60 4.74 -7.53
N THR A 472 -14.19 3.85 -8.42
CA THR A 472 -12.86 3.27 -8.44
C THR A 472 -11.82 4.38 -8.62
N ASP A 473 -11.99 5.26 -9.61
CA ASP A 473 -11.10 6.42 -9.83
C ASP A 473 -11.07 7.37 -8.63
N LEU A 474 -12.20 7.56 -7.95
CA LEU A 474 -12.30 8.41 -6.75
C LEU A 474 -11.54 7.80 -5.57
N ILE A 475 -11.64 6.49 -5.36
CA ILE A 475 -10.85 5.77 -4.36
C ILE A 475 -9.36 5.99 -4.62
N TYR A 476 -8.91 5.85 -5.88
CA TYR A 476 -7.53 6.11 -6.27
C TYR A 476 -7.09 7.55 -6.03
N ALA A 477 -7.92 8.52 -6.42
CA ALA A 477 -7.63 9.94 -6.21
C ALA A 477 -7.53 10.29 -4.70
N LEU A 478 -8.41 9.73 -3.87
CA LEU A 478 -8.39 9.92 -2.42
C LEU A 478 -7.16 9.27 -1.76
N GLN A 479 -6.72 8.12 -2.25
CA GLN A 479 -5.47 7.50 -1.79
C GLN A 479 -4.25 8.35 -2.14
N ARG A 480 -4.17 8.86 -3.38
CA ARG A 480 -3.06 9.73 -3.83
C ARG A 480 -2.96 11.02 -3.01
N THR A 481 -4.10 11.53 -2.55
CA THR A 481 -4.16 12.72 -1.69
C THR A 481 -4.00 12.40 -0.20
N GLY A 482 -3.82 11.13 0.18
CA GLY A 482 -3.62 10.70 1.57
C GLY A 482 -4.89 10.74 2.44
N ASN A 483 -6.07 10.82 1.83
CA ASN A 483 -7.34 10.98 2.55
C ASN A 483 -8.00 9.63 2.87
N HIS A 484 -7.29 8.76 3.59
CA HIS A 484 -7.72 7.38 3.88
C HIS A 484 -9.10 7.26 4.54
N MET A 485 -9.47 8.23 5.40
CA MET A 485 -10.81 8.24 6.03
C MET A 485 -11.93 8.45 5.01
N ALA A 486 -11.72 9.32 4.01
CA ALA A 486 -12.68 9.52 2.94
C ALA A 486 -12.72 8.30 2.00
N THR A 487 -11.57 7.71 1.70
CA THR A 487 -11.50 6.44 0.95
C THR A 487 -12.36 5.37 1.61
N ASP A 488 -12.23 5.22 2.93
CA ASP A 488 -12.98 4.26 3.72
C ASP A 488 -14.49 4.53 3.70
N ALA A 489 -14.88 5.79 3.86
CA ALA A 489 -16.28 6.19 3.82
C ALA A 489 -16.92 5.91 2.47
N VAL A 490 -16.24 6.27 1.36
CA VAL A 490 -16.71 5.99 -0.01
C VAL A 490 -16.86 4.48 -0.22
N LEU A 491 -15.84 3.71 0.15
CA LEU A 491 -15.82 2.27 -0.07
C LEU A 491 -16.94 1.56 0.70
N LEU A 492 -17.10 1.87 1.99
CA LEU A 492 -18.11 1.23 2.84
C LEU A 492 -19.53 1.60 2.41
N ARG A 493 -19.76 2.85 1.97
CA ARG A 493 -21.06 3.27 1.40
C ARG A 493 -21.36 2.54 0.11
N ALA A 494 -20.41 2.53 -0.83
CA ALA A 494 -20.57 1.82 -2.10
C ALA A 494 -20.92 0.34 -1.88
N VAL A 495 -20.29 -0.32 -0.91
CA VAL A 495 -20.60 -1.71 -0.57
C VAL A 495 -21.98 -1.86 0.09
N ALA A 496 -22.39 -0.92 0.95
CA ALA A 496 -23.67 -0.97 1.65
C ALA A 496 -24.86 -0.73 0.70
N GLY A 497 -24.79 0.29 -0.15
CA GLY A 497 -25.91 0.76 -0.98
C GLY A 497 -26.13 0.00 -2.30
N ARG A 498 -25.17 -0.83 -2.75
CA ARG A 498 -25.22 -1.46 -4.08
C ARG A 498 -25.60 -2.93 -4.07
N ALA A 499 -26.08 -3.38 -5.24
CA ALA A 499 -26.37 -4.77 -5.52
C ALA A 499 -25.09 -5.64 -5.51
N PRO A 500 -25.17 -6.94 -5.16
CA PRO A 500 -24.00 -7.82 -5.08
C PRO A 500 -23.16 -7.90 -6.36
N ALA A 501 -23.78 -7.81 -7.54
CA ALA A 501 -23.07 -7.83 -8.82
C ALA A 501 -22.17 -6.59 -9.00
N ASP A 502 -22.69 -5.40 -8.69
CA ASP A 502 -21.92 -4.15 -8.76
C ASP A 502 -20.78 -4.13 -7.74
N VAL A 503 -21.03 -4.64 -6.53
CA VAL A 503 -19.99 -4.78 -5.49
C VAL A 503 -18.89 -5.74 -5.94
N ALA A 504 -19.23 -6.83 -6.65
CA ALA A 504 -18.24 -7.75 -7.22
C ALA A 504 -17.36 -7.06 -8.26
N VAL A 505 -17.94 -6.25 -9.17
CA VAL A 505 -17.18 -5.47 -10.15
C VAL A 505 -16.23 -4.51 -9.47
N LEU A 506 -16.70 -3.73 -8.49
CA LEU A 506 -15.86 -2.83 -7.69
C LEU A 506 -14.67 -3.57 -7.03
N ILE A 507 -14.92 -4.70 -6.37
CA ILE A 507 -13.88 -5.51 -5.72
C ILE A 507 -12.85 -6.02 -6.74
N ASN A 508 -13.31 -6.45 -7.91
CA ASN A 508 -12.46 -6.96 -8.99
C ASN A 508 -11.61 -5.84 -9.61
N ASP A 509 -12.17 -4.67 -9.87
CA ASP A 509 -11.44 -3.52 -10.43
C ASP A 509 -10.34 -3.05 -9.46
N LEU A 510 -10.66 -2.96 -8.16
CA LEU A 510 -9.68 -2.66 -7.12
C LEU A 510 -8.59 -3.74 -7.02
N HIS A 511 -8.95 -5.01 -7.23
CA HIS A 511 -7.98 -6.12 -7.21
C HIS A 511 -7.04 -6.06 -8.42
N VAL A 512 -7.57 -5.86 -9.62
CA VAL A 512 -6.80 -5.81 -10.87
C VAL A 512 -5.81 -4.65 -10.88
N SER A 513 -6.22 -3.50 -10.40
CA SER A 513 -5.38 -2.31 -10.24
C SER A 513 -4.48 -2.36 -8.99
N SER A 514 -4.29 -3.54 -8.39
CA SER A 514 -3.37 -3.82 -7.28
C SER A 514 -3.66 -3.07 -5.97
N SER A 515 -4.87 -2.53 -5.78
CA SER A 515 -5.37 -2.00 -4.49
C SER A 515 -5.88 -3.13 -3.61
N PHE A 516 -4.98 -4.06 -3.26
CA PHE A 516 -5.34 -5.28 -2.53
C PHE A 516 -5.93 -5.00 -1.15
N HIS A 517 -5.53 -3.89 -0.50
CA HIS A 517 -6.08 -3.56 0.82
C HIS A 517 -7.54 -3.14 0.73
N GLU A 518 -7.88 -2.29 -0.23
CA GLU A 518 -9.22 -1.75 -0.46
C GLU A 518 -10.13 -2.83 -1.01
N SER A 519 -9.65 -3.63 -1.97
CA SER A 519 -10.36 -4.83 -2.44
C SER A 519 -10.67 -5.79 -1.29
N SER A 520 -9.69 -6.07 -0.42
CA SER A 520 -9.90 -6.90 0.77
C SER A 520 -10.90 -6.28 1.74
N ARG A 521 -10.87 -4.96 1.95
CA ARG A 521 -11.78 -4.27 2.87
C ARG A 521 -13.20 -4.23 2.34
N ALA A 522 -13.39 -3.98 1.05
CA ALA A 522 -14.68 -4.06 0.40
C ALA A 522 -15.27 -5.46 0.52
N LEU A 523 -14.45 -6.50 0.30
CA LEU A 523 -14.88 -7.89 0.47
C LEU A 523 -15.28 -8.20 1.91
N VAL A 524 -14.49 -7.78 2.91
CA VAL A 524 -14.84 -7.96 4.34
C VAL A 524 -16.18 -7.28 4.65
N ALA A 525 -16.37 -6.03 4.22
CA ALA A 525 -17.61 -5.29 4.45
C ALA A 525 -18.81 -5.94 3.74
N ALA A 526 -18.62 -6.45 2.52
CA ALA A 526 -19.68 -7.09 1.75
C ALA A 526 -20.11 -8.42 2.37
N LEU A 527 -19.15 -9.19 2.92
CA LEU A 527 -19.42 -10.43 3.64
C LEU A 527 -19.96 -10.22 5.06
N ALA A 528 -19.92 -9.00 5.59
CA ALA A 528 -20.57 -8.68 6.86
C ALA A 528 -22.10 -8.50 6.72
N LYS A 529 -22.64 -8.51 5.48
CA LYS A 529 -24.09 -8.42 5.24
C LYS A 529 -24.81 -9.67 5.80
N PRO A 530 -26.03 -9.49 6.36
CA PRO A 530 -26.73 -10.58 7.05
C PRO A 530 -27.35 -11.64 6.12
N SER A 531 -27.50 -11.35 4.82
CA SER A 531 -28.21 -12.23 3.89
C SER A 531 -27.28 -13.26 3.22
N ALA A 532 -27.50 -14.55 3.53
CA ALA A 532 -26.77 -15.65 2.88
C ALA A 532 -27.03 -15.74 1.37
N ALA A 533 -28.16 -15.21 0.88
CA ALA A 533 -28.44 -15.14 -0.56
C ALA A 533 -27.57 -14.08 -1.24
N GLU A 534 -27.41 -12.91 -0.61
CA GLU A 534 -26.55 -11.84 -1.13
C GLU A 534 -25.08 -12.23 -1.14
N VAL A 535 -24.60 -12.90 -0.08
CA VAL A 535 -23.22 -13.42 -0.02
C VAL A 535 -22.96 -14.42 -1.15
N ARG A 536 -23.88 -15.34 -1.39
CA ARG A 536 -23.76 -16.29 -2.51
C ARG A 536 -23.80 -15.61 -3.87
N ALA A 537 -24.67 -14.62 -4.04
CA ALA A 537 -24.74 -13.84 -5.28
C ALA A 537 -23.44 -13.04 -5.53
N LEU A 538 -22.86 -12.44 -4.48
CA LEU A 538 -21.58 -11.73 -4.54
C LEU A 538 -20.46 -12.67 -4.99
N VAL A 539 -20.31 -13.83 -4.33
CA VAL A 539 -19.24 -14.78 -4.66
C VAL A 539 -19.43 -15.36 -6.05
N GLY A 540 -20.66 -15.68 -6.45
CA GLY A 540 -20.97 -16.12 -7.81
C GLY A 540 -20.66 -15.06 -8.87
N ALA A 541 -20.88 -13.77 -8.58
CA ALA A 541 -20.51 -12.67 -9.47
C ALA A 541 -18.98 -12.47 -9.53
N LEU A 542 -18.27 -12.63 -8.40
CA LEU A 542 -16.80 -12.59 -8.37
C LEU A 542 -16.18 -13.72 -9.20
N ASP A 543 -16.77 -14.91 -9.20
CA ASP A 543 -16.32 -16.05 -10.02
C ASP A 543 -16.51 -15.83 -11.52
N GLN A 544 -17.46 -14.98 -11.93
CA GLN A 544 -17.63 -14.57 -13.32
C GLN A 544 -16.68 -13.44 -13.74
N GLY A 545 -16.09 -12.73 -12.76
CA GLY A 545 -15.13 -11.65 -13.00
C GLY A 545 -13.75 -12.15 -13.45
N TYR A 546 -12.94 -11.24 -13.97
CA TYR A 546 -11.63 -11.56 -14.56
C TYR A 546 -10.67 -12.27 -13.59
N ALA A 547 -10.64 -11.88 -12.31
CA ALA A 547 -9.76 -12.50 -11.32
C ALA A 547 -10.31 -13.83 -10.78
N GLY A 548 -11.64 -14.00 -10.73
CA GLY A 548 -12.32 -15.07 -10.00
C GLY A 548 -12.36 -14.84 -8.48
N ALA A 549 -13.35 -15.40 -7.77
CA ALA A 549 -13.47 -15.21 -6.32
C ALA A 549 -12.27 -15.79 -5.57
N ASP A 550 -11.71 -16.87 -6.10
CA ASP A 550 -10.59 -17.60 -5.53
C ASP A 550 -9.30 -16.76 -5.46
N ALA A 551 -9.01 -15.96 -6.50
CA ALA A 551 -7.86 -15.05 -6.52
C ALA A 551 -8.07 -13.87 -5.56
N VAL A 552 -9.28 -13.29 -5.57
CA VAL A 552 -9.64 -12.18 -4.68
C VAL A 552 -9.55 -12.62 -3.21
N LEU A 553 -10.04 -13.80 -2.85
CA LEU A 553 -9.94 -14.36 -1.51
C LEU A 553 -8.49 -14.63 -1.07
N LYS A 554 -7.66 -15.16 -1.97
CA LYS A 554 -6.22 -15.34 -1.72
C LYS A 554 -5.52 -14.00 -1.51
N GLY A 555 -5.88 -12.97 -2.28
CA GLY A 555 -5.41 -11.60 -2.10
C GLY A 555 -5.83 -11.03 -0.75
N ALA A 556 -7.10 -11.18 -0.40
CA ALA A 556 -7.66 -10.74 0.88
C ALA A 556 -6.93 -11.41 2.06
N ALA A 557 -6.77 -12.75 2.03
CA ALA A 557 -6.07 -13.51 3.06
C ALA A 557 -4.67 -12.95 3.39
N ARG A 558 -3.96 -12.42 2.39
CA ARG A 558 -2.60 -11.88 2.54
C ARG A 558 -2.59 -10.52 3.23
N VAL A 559 -3.64 -9.71 3.10
CA VAL A 559 -3.66 -8.32 3.61
C VAL A 559 -4.52 -8.17 4.85
N CYS A 560 -5.59 -8.96 4.99
CA CYS A 560 -6.55 -8.82 6.07
C CYS A 560 -5.96 -9.15 7.45
N THR A 561 -6.62 -8.59 8.49
CA THR A 561 -6.35 -8.94 9.89
C THR A 561 -6.86 -10.36 10.20
N PRO A 562 -6.32 -11.03 11.22
CA PRO A 562 -6.78 -12.37 11.63
C PRO A 562 -8.28 -12.40 11.99
N GLY A 563 -8.78 -11.36 12.66
CA GLY A 563 -10.19 -11.26 13.03
C GLY A 563 -11.11 -11.13 11.82
N SER A 564 -10.75 -10.25 10.87
CA SER A 564 -11.52 -10.08 9.63
C SER A 564 -11.50 -11.36 8.79
N ALA A 565 -10.34 -12.03 8.68
CA ALA A 565 -10.24 -13.31 7.98
C ALA A 565 -11.15 -14.38 8.59
N ALA A 566 -11.17 -14.46 9.93
CA ALA A 566 -11.98 -15.44 10.66
C ALA A 566 -13.48 -15.18 10.46
N ALA A 567 -13.90 -13.92 10.53
CA ALA A 567 -15.28 -13.53 10.24
C ALA A 567 -15.67 -13.88 8.82
N MET A 568 -14.83 -13.56 7.82
CA MET A 568 -15.08 -13.93 6.42
C MET A 568 -15.23 -15.44 6.24
N ALA A 569 -14.29 -16.24 6.74
CA ALA A 569 -14.34 -17.70 6.64
C ALA A 569 -15.60 -18.28 7.32
N ALA A 570 -15.94 -17.79 8.52
CA ALA A 570 -17.15 -18.21 9.22
C ALA A 570 -18.43 -17.86 8.43
N THR A 571 -18.52 -16.65 7.87
CA THR A 571 -19.65 -16.26 7.01
C THR A 571 -19.75 -17.16 5.77
N LEU A 572 -18.63 -17.41 5.08
CA LEU A 572 -18.62 -18.26 3.89
C LEU A 572 -19.11 -19.67 4.22
N GLU A 573 -18.65 -20.26 5.33
CA GLU A 573 -19.12 -21.57 5.79
C GLU A 573 -20.61 -21.56 6.15
N ALA A 574 -21.10 -20.53 6.86
CA ALA A 574 -22.51 -20.37 7.21
C ALA A 574 -23.41 -20.22 5.97
N CYS A 575 -22.86 -19.68 4.87
CA CYS A 575 -23.56 -19.55 3.59
C CYS A 575 -23.45 -20.78 2.68
N GLY A 576 -22.79 -21.87 3.13
CA GLY A 576 -22.59 -23.09 2.35
C GLY A 576 -21.49 -23.00 1.28
N LEU A 577 -20.65 -21.96 1.31
CA LEU A 577 -19.54 -21.75 0.38
C LEU A 577 -18.25 -22.39 0.91
N HIS A 578 -18.28 -23.70 1.09
CA HIS A 578 -17.22 -24.45 1.77
C HIS A 578 -15.89 -24.45 1.01
N GLU A 579 -15.92 -24.43 -0.33
CA GLU A 579 -14.70 -24.41 -1.14
C GLU A 579 -13.95 -23.08 -0.98
N GLN A 580 -14.66 -21.96 -1.09
CA GLN A 580 -14.11 -20.63 -0.91
C GLN A 580 -13.60 -20.40 0.52
N ALA A 581 -14.32 -20.89 1.53
CA ALA A 581 -13.88 -20.85 2.91
C ALA A 581 -12.59 -21.67 3.13
N GLU A 582 -12.50 -22.86 2.54
CA GLU A 582 -11.31 -23.70 2.61
C GLU A 582 -10.11 -23.03 1.90
N THR A 583 -10.33 -22.40 0.73
CA THR A 583 -9.31 -21.60 0.04
C THR A 583 -8.77 -20.49 0.93
N LEU A 584 -9.66 -19.72 1.57
CA LEU A 584 -9.28 -18.63 2.47
C LEU A 584 -8.49 -19.18 3.67
N PHE A 585 -8.98 -20.26 4.28
CA PHE A 585 -8.33 -20.93 5.41
C PHE A 585 -6.91 -21.37 5.05
N GLN A 586 -6.74 -22.12 3.96
CA GLN A 586 -5.45 -22.65 3.54
C GLN A 586 -4.48 -21.53 3.19
N CYS A 587 -4.93 -20.52 2.45
CA CYS A 587 -4.10 -19.37 2.10
C CYS A 587 -3.64 -18.62 3.34
N PHE A 588 -4.54 -18.36 4.30
CA PHE A 588 -4.20 -17.64 5.51
C PHE A 588 -3.22 -18.43 6.37
N VAL A 589 -3.48 -19.72 6.61
CA VAL A 589 -2.59 -20.57 7.41
C VAL A 589 -1.21 -20.66 6.78
N ARG A 590 -1.09 -20.79 5.45
CA ARG A 590 0.21 -20.89 4.77
C ARG A 590 1.00 -19.59 4.77
N THR A 591 0.33 -18.46 4.56
CA THR A 591 1.02 -17.18 4.28
C THR A 591 1.31 -16.37 5.53
N LYS A 592 0.60 -16.60 6.64
CA LYS A 592 0.72 -15.78 7.85
C LYS A 592 1.60 -16.45 8.91
N PRO A 593 2.27 -15.65 9.77
CA PRO A 593 2.98 -16.18 10.93
C PRO A 593 2.06 -16.99 11.86
N ALA A 594 2.63 -17.96 12.59
CA ALA A 594 1.87 -18.86 13.45
C ALA A 594 1.01 -18.13 14.50
N GLY A 595 1.48 -17.00 15.05
CA GLY A 595 0.70 -16.18 15.99
C GLY A 595 -0.56 -15.57 15.36
N HIS A 596 -0.46 -15.08 14.12
CA HIS A 596 -1.62 -14.58 13.38
C HIS A 596 -2.59 -15.72 13.02
N CYS A 597 -2.06 -16.87 12.63
CA CYS A 597 -2.86 -18.07 12.40
C CYS A 597 -3.60 -18.49 13.68
N GLY A 598 -2.95 -18.47 14.84
CA GLY A 598 -3.58 -18.79 16.12
C GLY A 598 -4.75 -17.88 16.45
N MET A 599 -4.59 -16.56 16.26
CA MET A 599 -5.69 -15.59 16.42
C MET A 599 -6.84 -15.83 15.44
N PHE A 600 -6.53 -16.17 14.18
CA PHE A 600 -7.54 -16.52 13.17
C PHE A 600 -8.33 -17.77 13.57
N LEU A 601 -7.65 -18.84 13.99
CA LEU A 601 -8.29 -20.08 14.46
C LEU A 601 -9.12 -19.86 15.73
N GLN A 602 -8.66 -18.99 16.62
CA GLN A 602 -9.43 -18.59 17.80
C GLN A 602 -10.70 -17.85 17.40
N GLY A 603 -10.61 -16.93 16.43
CA GLY A 603 -11.77 -16.25 15.86
C GLY A 603 -12.78 -17.23 15.24
N LEU A 604 -12.30 -18.22 14.48
CA LEU A 604 -13.17 -19.26 13.92
C LEU A 604 -13.86 -20.09 15.01
N HIS A 605 -13.13 -20.42 16.08
CA HIS A 605 -13.70 -21.14 17.22
C HIS A 605 -14.79 -20.33 17.91
N VAL A 606 -14.56 -19.04 18.16
CA VAL A 606 -15.54 -18.14 18.79
C VAL A 606 -16.79 -17.98 17.93
N ASN A 607 -16.65 -17.92 16.60
CA ASN A 607 -17.77 -17.84 15.67
C ASN A 607 -18.47 -19.20 15.42
N GLY A 608 -18.02 -20.30 16.05
CA GLY A 608 -18.62 -21.62 15.89
C GLY A 608 -18.47 -22.20 14.47
N ALA A 609 -17.39 -21.84 13.76
CA ALA A 609 -17.20 -22.23 12.37
C ALA A 609 -17.09 -23.77 12.20
N PRO A 610 -17.83 -24.39 11.26
CA PRO A 610 -17.72 -25.81 10.92
C PRO A 610 -16.30 -26.35 10.67
N SER A 611 -15.37 -25.50 10.19
CA SER A 611 -13.96 -25.87 10.01
C SER A 611 -13.23 -26.17 11.31
N MET A 612 -13.72 -25.68 12.45
CA MET A 612 -13.15 -25.97 13.77
C MET A 612 -13.73 -27.23 14.42
N THR A 613 -14.67 -27.94 13.78
CA THR A 613 -15.15 -29.22 14.30
C THR A 613 -14.05 -30.28 14.29
N ALA A 614 -14.10 -31.22 15.24
CA ALA A 614 -13.10 -32.28 15.34
C ALA A 614 -12.99 -33.12 14.05
N ALA A 615 -14.10 -33.36 13.36
CA ALA A 615 -14.13 -34.09 12.09
C ALA A 615 -13.40 -33.32 10.98
N SER A 616 -13.63 -32.01 10.86
CA SER A 616 -12.96 -31.14 9.88
C SER A 616 -11.46 -31.06 10.14
N LEU A 617 -11.05 -30.86 11.40
CA LEU A 617 -9.63 -30.81 11.77
C LEU A 617 -8.90 -32.14 11.52
N ARG A 618 -9.53 -33.27 11.83
CA ARG A 618 -8.98 -34.60 11.47
C ARG A 618 -8.80 -34.71 9.97
N ARG A 619 -9.85 -34.42 9.18
CA ARG A 619 -9.78 -34.48 7.72
C ARG A 619 -8.66 -33.61 7.17
N ARG A 620 -8.48 -32.41 7.72
CA ARG A 620 -7.42 -31.49 7.32
C ARG A 620 -6.04 -32.04 7.69
N ALA A 621 -5.85 -32.56 8.90
CA ALA A 621 -4.61 -33.20 9.31
C ALA A 621 -4.18 -34.37 8.40
N HIS A 622 -5.15 -35.11 7.83
CA HIS A 622 -4.87 -36.19 6.88
C HIS A 622 -4.48 -35.68 5.49
N ARG A 623 -5.05 -34.56 5.03
CA ARG A 623 -4.84 -34.03 3.67
C ARG A 623 -3.67 -33.05 3.57
N SER A 624 -3.33 -32.36 4.65
CA SER A 624 -2.29 -31.33 4.65
C SER A 624 -0.90 -31.92 4.39
N THR A 625 -0.03 -31.11 3.78
CA THR A 625 1.39 -31.40 3.73
C THR A 625 2.02 -31.30 5.12
N ILE A 626 3.19 -31.90 5.32
CA ILE A 626 3.88 -31.89 6.63
C ILE A 626 4.19 -30.46 7.10
N LEU A 627 4.54 -29.57 6.17
CA LEU A 627 4.85 -28.17 6.47
C LEU A 627 3.60 -27.39 6.92
N GLU A 628 2.49 -27.54 6.19
CA GLU A 628 1.20 -26.92 6.55
C GLU A 628 0.70 -27.44 7.91
N LEU A 629 0.87 -28.73 8.15
CA LEU A 629 0.48 -29.37 9.40
C LEU A 629 1.31 -28.86 10.57
N ALA A 630 2.63 -28.70 10.40
CA ALA A 630 3.50 -28.10 11.41
C ALA A 630 3.05 -26.67 11.74
N GLN A 631 2.69 -25.86 10.74
CA GLN A 631 2.21 -24.50 10.93
C GLN A 631 0.85 -24.47 11.64
N LEU A 632 -0.08 -25.35 11.25
CA LEU A 632 -1.38 -25.51 11.89
C LEU A 632 -1.24 -25.92 13.37
N ILE A 633 -0.39 -26.90 13.67
CA ILE A 633 -0.13 -27.37 15.04
C ILE A 633 0.41 -26.22 15.91
N ARG A 634 1.36 -25.43 15.39
CA ARG A 634 1.88 -24.27 16.13
C ARG A 634 0.83 -23.19 16.34
N ALA A 635 -0.05 -22.96 15.36
CA ALA A 635 -1.14 -22.02 15.50
C ALA A 635 -2.16 -22.47 16.57
N LEU A 636 -2.41 -23.77 16.67
CA LEU A 636 -3.30 -24.38 17.66
C LEU A 636 -2.72 -24.46 19.08
N ASP A 637 -1.41 -24.25 19.26
CA ASP A 637 -0.74 -24.18 20.58
C ASP A 637 -1.05 -22.87 21.33
N THR A 638 -2.34 -22.57 21.45
CA THR A 638 -2.91 -21.47 22.21
C THR A 638 -3.85 -22.06 23.26
N PRO A 639 -3.90 -21.56 24.51
CA PRO A 639 -4.71 -22.14 25.58
C PRO A 639 -6.18 -22.36 25.22
N ALA A 640 -6.78 -21.42 24.48
CA ALA A 640 -8.17 -21.51 24.02
C ALA A 640 -8.43 -22.64 23.01
N LEU A 641 -7.39 -23.10 22.31
CA LEU A 641 -7.49 -24.08 21.21
C LEU A 641 -6.94 -25.46 21.58
N ARG A 642 -6.58 -25.69 22.84
CA ARG A 642 -5.93 -26.94 23.29
C ARG A 642 -6.70 -28.21 22.90
N ARG A 643 -8.04 -28.20 23.03
CA ARG A 643 -8.89 -29.33 22.62
C ARG A 643 -8.78 -29.63 21.12
N HIS A 644 -8.67 -28.59 20.29
CA HIS A 644 -8.50 -28.71 18.85
C HIS A 644 -7.09 -29.20 18.49
N LEU A 645 -6.08 -28.75 19.22
CA LEU A 645 -4.72 -29.27 19.11
C LEU A 645 -4.67 -30.77 19.38
N ASP A 646 -5.26 -31.25 20.50
CA ASP A 646 -5.28 -32.67 20.84
C ASP A 646 -5.93 -33.51 19.72
N VAL A 647 -7.01 -33.02 19.10
CA VAL A 647 -7.66 -33.69 17.96
C VAL A 647 -6.73 -33.82 16.75
N VAL A 648 -5.96 -32.78 16.44
CA VAL A 648 -5.00 -32.79 15.32
C VAL A 648 -3.82 -33.71 15.65
N LEU A 649 -3.26 -33.64 16.86
CA LEU A 649 -2.15 -34.50 17.28
C LEU A 649 -2.54 -35.98 17.26
N LEU A 650 -3.74 -36.33 17.73
CA LEU A 650 -4.27 -37.68 17.65
C LEU A 650 -4.41 -38.16 16.20
N ALA A 651 -4.85 -37.29 15.29
CA ALA A 651 -4.93 -37.62 13.86
C ALA A 651 -3.54 -37.88 13.26
N CYS A 652 -2.53 -37.07 13.62
CA CYS A 652 -1.14 -37.29 13.22
C CYS A 652 -0.61 -38.63 13.76
N ALA A 653 -0.84 -38.89 15.05
CA ALA A 653 -0.41 -40.10 15.71
C ALA A 653 -0.99 -41.35 15.05
N THR A 654 -2.27 -41.34 14.67
CA THR A 654 -2.96 -42.54 14.17
C THR A 654 -2.84 -42.77 12.65
N ALA A 655 -2.76 -41.71 11.85
CA ALA A 655 -2.88 -41.82 10.40
C ALA A 655 -1.57 -41.68 9.62
N ARG A 656 -0.50 -41.16 10.24
CA ARG A 656 0.76 -40.87 9.56
C ARG A 656 1.80 -41.98 9.76
N SER A 657 2.68 -42.12 8.77
CA SER A 657 3.81 -43.02 8.84
C SER A 657 4.84 -42.55 9.88
N ALA A 658 5.71 -43.46 10.31
CA ALA A 658 6.86 -43.11 11.16
C ALA A 658 7.71 -41.99 10.52
N THR A 659 7.99 -42.08 9.22
CA THR A 659 8.77 -41.07 8.48
C THR A 659 8.09 -39.71 8.45
N ASP A 660 6.77 -39.65 8.22
CA ASP A 660 6.01 -38.40 8.22
C ASP A 660 6.04 -37.73 9.61
N ASN A 661 5.86 -38.52 10.67
CA ASN A 661 5.92 -38.03 12.05
C ASN A 661 7.34 -37.56 12.42
N THR A 662 8.39 -38.23 11.97
CA THR A 662 9.78 -37.77 12.13
C THR A 662 10.00 -36.42 11.45
N LEU A 663 9.56 -36.25 10.19
CA LEU A 663 9.67 -34.98 9.47
C LEU A 663 8.84 -33.87 10.12
N LEU A 664 7.66 -34.20 10.63
CA LEU A 664 6.81 -33.25 11.37
C LEU A 664 7.51 -32.77 12.64
N LEU A 665 8.04 -33.68 13.45
CA LEU A 665 8.78 -33.37 14.67
C LEU A 665 10.02 -32.54 14.39
N LYS A 666 10.75 -32.87 13.32
CA LYS A 666 11.89 -32.06 12.85
C LYS A 666 11.46 -30.64 12.52
N ASN A 667 10.41 -30.48 11.71
CA ASN A 667 9.88 -29.16 11.36
C ASN A 667 9.38 -28.36 12.57
N LEU A 668 8.77 -29.01 13.56
CA LEU A 668 8.33 -28.36 14.80
C LEU A 668 9.51 -27.83 15.63
N ARG A 669 10.65 -28.55 15.65
CA ARG A 669 11.88 -28.11 16.33
C ARG A 669 12.64 -27.03 15.56
N ASP A 670 12.91 -27.24 14.28
CA ASP A 670 13.80 -26.38 13.48
C ASP A 670 13.30 -24.93 13.37
N ASN A 671 11.98 -24.73 13.46
CA ASN A 671 11.36 -23.41 13.38
C ASN A 671 10.90 -22.86 14.75
N GLY A 672 11.12 -23.60 15.84
CA GLY A 672 10.92 -23.09 17.19
C GLY A 672 12.15 -22.27 17.58
N THR A 673 11.97 -20.99 17.93
CA THR A 673 13.05 -20.26 18.59
C THR A 673 13.41 -20.99 19.87
N SER A 674 14.68 -21.33 20.07
CA SER A 674 15.18 -22.20 21.15
C SER A 674 14.87 -21.72 22.58
N THR A 675 14.22 -20.57 22.73
CA THR A 675 13.85 -19.93 23.99
C THR A 675 12.39 -20.13 24.39
N ASP A 676 11.50 -20.60 23.50
CA ASP A 676 10.07 -20.74 23.80
C ASP A 676 9.71 -22.23 23.99
N GLY A 677 9.59 -22.68 25.25
CA GLY A 677 9.26 -24.07 25.62
C GLY A 677 7.92 -24.60 25.10
N ARG A 678 7.20 -23.80 24.30
CA ARG A 678 6.01 -24.18 23.54
C ARG A 678 6.25 -25.35 22.59
N ALA A 679 7.31 -25.27 21.77
CA ALA A 679 7.60 -26.31 20.79
C ALA A 679 7.85 -27.68 21.47
N GLU A 680 8.56 -27.67 22.59
CA GLU A 680 8.82 -28.88 23.39
C GLU A 680 7.53 -29.46 23.97
N ARG A 681 6.62 -28.63 24.49
CA ARG A 681 5.31 -29.12 24.98
C ARG A 681 4.51 -29.82 23.89
N VAL A 682 4.45 -29.25 22.69
CA VAL A 682 3.74 -29.85 21.56
C VAL A 682 4.39 -31.15 21.10
N VAL A 683 5.72 -31.19 21.05
CA VAL A 683 6.49 -32.41 20.71
C VAL A 683 6.22 -33.51 21.73
N THR A 684 6.34 -33.22 23.02
CA THR A 684 6.02 -34.16 24.11
C THR A 684 4.60 -34.69 23.97
N ARG A 685 3.63 -33.79 23.74
CA ARG A 685 2.23 -34.17 23.58
C ARG A 685 2.00 -35.08 22.38
N LEU A 686 2.66 -34.82 21.24
CA LEU A 686 2.56 -35.70 20.07
C LEU A 686 3.13 -37.10 20.36
N LEU A 687 4.26 -37.19 21.06
CA LEU A 687 4.86 -38.48 21.43
C LEU A 687 3.98 -39.25 22.42
N GLU A 688 3.32 -38.57 23.36
CA GLU A 688 2.31 -39.17 24.24
C GLU A 688 1.15 -39.79 23.43
N GLU A 689 0.60 -39.04 22.46
CA GLU A 689 -0.49 -39.54 21.61
C GLU A 689 -0.05 -40.71 20.71
N VAL A 690 1.20 -40.71 20.22
CA VAL A 690 1.76 -41.86 19.49
C VAL A 690 1.83 -43.09 20.40
N VAL A 691 2.37 -42.96 21.61
CA VAL A 691 2.48 -44.10 22.54
C VAL A 691 1.10 -44.61 22.97
N ALA A 692 0.13 -43.73 23.14
CA ALA A 692 -1.23 -44.09 23.54
C ALA A 692 -2.01 -44.81 22.43
N HIS A 693 -1.80 -44.46 21.15
CA HIS A 693 -2.70 -44.87 20.07
C HIS A 693 -2.04 -45.65 18.92
N GLN A 694 -0.72 -45.57 18.73
CA GLN A 694 -0.04 -46.40 17.73
C GLN A 694 0.27 -47.80 18.28
N PRO A 695 0.21 -48.84 17.43
CA PRO A 695 0.64 -50.17 17.82
C PRO A 695 2.17 -50.21 18.03
N VAL A 696 2.63 -51.10 18.91
CA VAL A 696 4.04 -51.27 19.27
C VAL A 696 5.02 -51.27 18.08
N PRO A 697 4.76 -51.96 16.94
CA PRO A 697 5.63 -51.88 15.77
C PRO A 697 5.81 -50.46 15.22
N GLY A 698 4.73 -49.69 15.10
CA GLY A 698 4.79 -48.31 14.63
C GLY A 698 5.54 -47.39 15.59
N GLN A 699 5.46 -47.65 16.90
CA GLN A 699 6.26 -46.94 17.91
C GLN A 699 7.76 -47.23 17.75
N VAL A 700 8.15 -48.49 17.52
CA VAL A 700 9.55 -48.89 17.28
C VAL A 700 10.07 -48.30 15.97
N ASP A 701 9.27 -48.32 14.90
CA ASP A 701 9.65 -47.73 13.61
C ASP A 701 9.88 -46.22 13.73
N LEU A 702 9.03 -45.50 14.47
CA LEU A 702 9.22 -44.08 14.74
C LEU A 702 10.48 -43.81 15.57
N LEU A 703 10.76 -44.61 16.60
CA LEU A 703 11.97 -44.47 17.41
C LEU A 703 13.23 -44.58 16.56
N LEU A 704 13.29 -45.59 15.68
CA LEU A 704 14.41 -45.79 14.78
C LEU A 704 14.53 -44.64 13.76
N ALA A 705 13.40 -44.19 13.20
CA ALA A 705 13.40 -43.06 12.28
C ALA A 705 13.86 -41.75 12.94
N LEU A 706 13.48 -41.51 14.21
CA LEU A 706 13.94 -40.36 14.99
C LEU A 706 15.44 -40.42 15.28
N ALA A 707 15.96 -41.60 15.64
CA ALA A 707 17.39 -41.80 15.86
C ALA A 707 18.21 -41.56 14.58
N MET A 708 17.70 -41.98 13.42
CA MET A 708 18.32 -41.76 12.12
C MET A 708 18.26 -40.31 11.64
N ALA A 709 17.31 -39.50 12.12
CA ALA A 709 17.09 -38.11 11.70
C ALA A 709 17.73 -37.07 12.63
N ASP A 710 18.70 -37.47 13.46
CA ASP A 710 19.37 -36.65 14.49
C ASP A 710 18.42 -36.06 15.55
N LEU A 711 17.28 -36.71 15.80
CA LEU A 711 16.31 -36.34 16.82
C LEU A 711 16.43 -37.22 18.07
N GLY A 712 17.67 -37.44 18.54
CA GLY A 712 17.98 -38.36 19.64
C GLY A 712 17.25 -38.07 20.95
N ASP A 713 17.00 -36.80 21.28
CA ASP A 713 16.22 -36.43 22.46
C ASP A 713 14.76 -36.91 22.38
N CYS A 714 14.14 -36.76 21.21
CA CYS A 714 12.78 -37.23 20.95
C CYS A 714 12.72 -38.76 20.97
N ALA A 715 13.73 -39.44 20.42
CA ALA A 715 13.83 -40.90 20.47
C ALA A 715 13.93 -41.41 21.92
N ARG A 716 14.79 -40.80 22.74
CA ARG A 716 14.91 -41.12 24.18
C ARG A 716 13.62 -40.83 24.94
N HIS A 717 12.93 -39.74 24.61
CA HIS A 717 11.66 -39.39 25.23
C HIS A 717 10.56 -40.40 24.87
N LEU A 718 10.46 -40.79 23.60
CA LEU A 718 9.53 -41.82 23.13
C LEU A 718 9.79 -43.16 23.83
N GLU A 719 11.05 -43.57 23.95
CA GLU A 719 11.44 -44.79 24.69
C GLU A 719 11.03 -44.71 26.17
N ALA A 720 11.27 -43.58 26.82
CA ALA A 720 10.89 -43.36 28.22
C ALA A 720 9.37 -43.37 28.42
N LEU A 721 8.58 -42.87 27.46
CA LEU A 721 7.13 -42.94 27.51
C LEU A 721 6.63 -44.37 27.27
N ALA A 722 7.11 -45.04 26.22
CA ALA A 722 6.68 -46.39 25.86
C ALA A 722 6.97 -47.41 26.97
N THR A 723 8.11 -47.29 27.66
CA THR A 723 8.51 -48.16 28.78
C THR A 723 7.69 -47.98 30.06
N ARG A 724 6.89 -46.89 30.16
CA ARG A 724 5.96 -46.66 31.28
C ARG A 724 4.56 -47.20 31.03
N THR A 725 4.28 -47.70 29.81
CA THR A 725 2.97 -48.25 29.46
C THR A 725 2.87 -49.74 29.79
N GLU A 726 1.65 -50.27 29.80
CA GLU A 726 1.39 -51.70 29.94
C GLU A 726 2.03 -52.53 28.80
N GLN A 727 2.34 -51.90 27.67
CA GLN A 727 2.97 -52.53 26.51
C GLN A 727 4.51 -52.53 26.56
N ALA A 728 5.13 -52.05 27.65
CA ALA A 728 6.57 -51.91 27.79
C ALA A 728 7.36 -53.19 27.44
N VAL A 729 6.90 -54.35 27.92
CA VAL A 729 7.57 -55.64 27.66
C VAL A 729 7.58 -55.99 26.17
N ALA A 730 6.43 -55.79 25.49
CA ALA A 730 6.31 -56.04 24.07
C ALA A 730 7.17 -55.05 23.26
N PHE A 731 7.18 -53.78 23.65
CA PHE A 731 8.00 -52.73 23.06
C PHE A 731 9.49 -53.03 23.16
N THR A 732 10.01 -53.29 24.37
CA THR A 732 11.44 -53.59 24.57
C THR A 732 11.86 -54.88 23.85
N LYS A 733 10.99 -55.90 23.81
CA LYS A 733 11.26 -57.15 23.09
C LYS A 733 11.37 -56.90 21.58
N LEU A 734 10.44 -56.14 21.01
CA LEU A 734 10.44 -55.82 19.59
C LEU A 734 11.63 -54.92 19.22
N LEU A 735 11.91 -53.88 20.00
CA LEU A 735 13.05 -52.98 19.79
C LEU A 735 14.39 -53.75 19.78
N LYS A 736 14.60 -54.68 20.72
CA LYS A 736 15.79 -55.56 20.73
C LYS A 736 15.87 -56.46 19.49
N ALA A 737 14.73 -56.99 19.04
CA ALA A 737 14.69 -57.82 17.84
C ALA A 737 15.04 -57.02 16.58
N THR A 738 14.48 -55.82 16.44
CA THR A 738 14.73 -54.94 15.29
C THR A 738 16.17 -54.40 15.29
N ASN A 739 16.70 -54.00 16.45
CA ASN A 739 18.11 -53.59 16.56
C ASN A 739 19.08 -54.71 16.16
N ARG A 740 18.82 -55.95 16.61
CA ARG A 740 19.62 -57.11 16.18
C ARG A 740 19.55 -57.35 14.67
N GLN A 741 18.40 -57.14 14.03
CA GLN A 741 18.30 -57.24 12.57
C GLN A 741 19.10 -56.15 11.85
N HIS A 742 19.13 -54.93 12.39
CA HIS A 742 19.93 -53.83 11.84
C HIS A 742 21.44 -54.04 12.07
N GLU A 743 21.86 -54.56 13.23
CA GLU A 743 23.24 -54.95 13.53
C GLU A 743 23.72 -56.15 12.68
N GLN A 744 22.82 -57.08 12.35
CA GLN A 744 23.12 -58.25 11.51
C GLN A 744 23.10 -57.96 10.00
N ARG A 745 22.42 -56.91 9.53
CA ARG A 745 22.38 -56.51 8.11
C ARG A 745 23.77 -56.27 7.48
N PRO A 746 24.70 -55.52 8.09
CA PRO A 746 26.06 -55.35 7.56
C PRO A 746 26.91 -56.63 7.62
N LEU A 747 26.51 -57.62 8.44
CA LEU A 747 27.19 -58.92 8.59
C LEU A 747 26.58 -60.03 7.70
N SER A 748 25.44 -59.78 7.03
CA SER A 748 24.81 -60.78 6.15
C SER A 748 25.49 -60.83 4.77
N ARG A 749 25.82 -62.04 4.30
CA ARG A 749 26.42 -62.28 2.97
C ARG A 749 25.58 -61.77 1.79
N SER A 750 24.28 -61.58 1.97
CA SER A 750 23.35 -61.03 0.96
C SER A 750 23.51 -59.53 0.75
N PHE A 751 23.86 -58.77 1.80
CA PHE A 751 24.08 -57.32 1.71
C PHE A 751 25.30 -56.99 0.82
N TRP A 752 26.35 -57.81 0.90
CA TRP A 752 27.55 -57.68 0.08
C TRP A 752 27.40 -58.19 -1.37
N ARG A 753 26.29 -58.87 -1.71
CA ARG A 753 26.07 -59.44 -3.06
C ARG A 753 25.23 -58.58 -4.01
N ALA A 754 24.59 -57.50 -3.54
CA ALA A 754 23.67 -56.69 -4.34
C ALA A 754 24.30 -55.46 -5.04
N LYS A 755 25.61 -55.49 -5.32
CA LYS A 755 26.26 -54.53 -6.23
C LYS A 755 27.15 -55.25 -7.24
N ARG A 756 26.55 -55.66 -8.35
CA ARG A 756 27.18 -55.52 -9.67
C ARG A 756 26.15 -54.87 -10.61
N PRO A 757 26.58 -53.94 -11.46
CA PRO A 757 25.70 -53.11 -12.29
C PRO A 757 24.83 -53.95 -13.24
#